data_AF-A0A9D1AK28-F1
#
_entry.id   AF-A0A9D1AK28-F1
#
_cell.length_a   1.000
_cell.length_b   1.000
_cell.length_c   1.000
_cell.angle_alpha   90.00
_cell.angle_beta   90.00
_cell.angle_gamma   90.00
#
_symmetry.space_group_name_H-M   'P 1'
#
loop_
_entity.id
_entity.type
_entity.pdbx_description
1 polymer ?
#
loop_
_entity_poly.entity_id
_entity_poly.type
_entity_poly.pdbx_seq_one_letter_code
_entity_poly.pdbx_strand_id
1 'polypeptide(L)'
;MKQQKHKLIKRVLSVVLSLSMALCLIPGTVFAAEGEGNVAKIGEQTYATVDAAIEAAKDGDTITLLQDVTATKTFYKSLTFTGGHTLNMDVYGWRYTNHDLVFDNANLHINSDSDSPVANNSEPGRWFTMVFNASSITAKNSANIVFEFDSTSGTNCAIYAGDGDGAAINVDNNSTFKIYGKNTQGIEGQGIQLGNTAGAGIFVTNGSEFLIDGTNRGYVNSPTVYVKNSNFTVQNCTNNGSNGGNYTAINSTIKYINNAVIGLSADTLKVQNSKVYCTGNGGYGIAANNVTIDGTSVVDVSNNATMSGFAGFMIRNSGTVQNGAKLTINGNQCKGLYLLNSDCKVTIEEGVDLTIMNNYDTTYGGGVRNQGKSLSLPSDAKIYNNHAGLAGDDIYCSRDTTNITFGPVGNGWALDGGPDCEHLIDGWYDDSEGARWEAHAATEDGNHIEEFTGFGEDGLATVTGLKALKAAHGIDAKDKTSYPGMDKVIVSNGEEVINDSVAAGDTVNFKLESNVPDDLMNYINPTTYPPTVEGNTVGEEGQVDLQDRGKYEITIHDQMNEAFVDMTTPVVMLDRAGDKNDVTLTQDTNYTYITTTDDGCTFHIVIDLIALYENGIITDADITNATPITVTYTAKLNKDTTAGSYENTAWVAYPGDESEKPQVTVDTYGIKIFKYDPAHPTIGLKDAVFEIYQKDESGAVITDSKVELTSGDDGYATLNGLDSGTYYIKETQAPEGYVCSDQELTITIPEQAGTDNIVTVNFANTQIPHTGGMGTTLYTVGGGLIVAAAAVLFVVSRKKRQSK
;
A
#
# COMPACT_ATOMS: atom_id res chain seq x y z
N MET A 1 -10.93 1.88 38.27
CA MET A 1 -9.69 1.53 37.53
C MET A 1 -9.67 2.00 36.06
N LYS A 2 -10.53 2.96 35.66
CA LYS A 2 -10.54 3.55 34.30
C LYS A 2 -9.66 4.81 34.13
N GLN A 3 -8.89 5.21 35.15
CA GLN A 3 -8.03 6.40 35.12
C GLN A 3 -6.51 6.13 35.03
N GLN A 4 -6.09 4.87 34.87
CA GLN A 4 -4.66 4.51 34.71
C GLN A 4 -4.28 3.99 33.31
N LYS A 5 -5.23 3.57 32.46
CA LYS A 5 -4.93 3.15 31.07
C LYS A 5 -4.71 4.32 30.09
N HIS A 6 -5.26 5.50 30.38
CA HIS A 6 -5.05 6.72 29.57
C HIS A 6 -3.65 7.37 29.72
N LYS A 7 -2.80 6.85 30.63
CA LYS A 7 -1.43 7.33 30.84
C LYS A 7 -0.35 6.46 30.17
N LEU A 8 -0.72 5.32 29.59
CA LEU A 8 0.23 4.38 28.99
C LEU A 8 0.38 4.55 27.47
N ILE A 9 -0.67 5.01 26.78
CA ILE A 9 -0.64 5.28 25.32
C ILE A 9 0.04 6.63 24.99
N LYS A 10 0.12 7.57 25.95
CA LYS A 10 0.95 8.78 25.84
C LYS A 10 2.42 8.58 26.20
N ARG A 11 2.86 7.36 26.54
CA ARG A 11 4.25 7.07 26.94
C ARG A 11 5.05 6.20 25.96
N VAL A 12 4.40 5.62 24.95
CA VAL A 12 5.11 4.88 23.89
C VAL A 12 5.40 5.76 22.67
N LEU A 13 4.58 6.78 22.41
CA LEU A 13 4.85 7.78 21.38
C LEU A 13 5.85 8.89 21.79
N SER A 14 6.22 8.94 23.07
CA SER A 14 7.22 9.89 23.60
C SER A 14 8.61 9.25 23.82
N VAL A 15 8.76 7.95 23.54
CA VAL A 15 10.04 7.21 23.68
C VAL A 15 10.71 6.94 22.33
N VAL A 16 9.98 7.01 21.21
CA VAL A 16 10.58 6.96 19.86
C VAL A 16 11.04 8.34 19.37
N LEU A 17 10.51 9.44 19.94
CA LEU A 17 10.98 10.81 19.67
C LEU A 17 12.06 11.32 20.63
N SER A 18 12.52 10.48 21.58
CA SER A 18 13.57 10.84 22.56
C SER A 18 14.82 9.97 22.46
N LEU A 19 14.94 9.12 21.42
CA LEU A 19 16.18 8.40 21.10
C LEU A 19 17.05 9.05 20.01
N SER A 20 16.57 10.10 19.35
CA SER A 20 17.31 10.90 18.36
C SER A 20 17.78 12.26 18.89
N MET A 21 17.52 12.59 20.16
CA MET A 21 17.88 13.87 20.78
C MET A 21 18.50 13.68 22.18
N ALA A 22 19.55 12.87 22.27
CA ALA A 22 20.38 12.76 23.47
C ALA A 22 21.81 12.30 23.15
N LEU A 23 22.50 13.00 22.25
CA LEU A 23 23.97 12.96 22.21
C LEU A 23 24.61 14.31 21.84
N CYS A 24 24.03 15.42 22.29
CA CYS A 24 24.72 16.71 22.29
C CYS A 24 24.24 17.49 23.51
N LEU A 25 25.02 17.43 24.60
CA LEU A 25 25.19 18.44 25.65
C LEU A 25 26.01 17.80 26.79
N ILE A 26 27.33 17.71 26.60
CA ILE A 26 28.27 17.69 27.71
C ILE A 26 28.83 19.11 27.82
N PRO A 27 28.69 19.82 28.96
CA PRO A 27 29.34 21.10 29.15
C PRO A 27 30.86 20.90 29.28
N GLY A 28 31.59 21.54 28.38
CA GLY A 28 32.99 21.98 28.52
C GLY A 28 33.99 21.02 29.16
N THR A 29 34.77 20.33 28.33
CA THR A 29 36.22 20.25 28.58
C THR A 29 36.98 20.50 27.28
N VAL A 30 37.83 21.51 27.33
CA VAL A 30 38.83 21.82 26.31
C VAL A 30 39.80 20.64 26.23
N PHE A 31 39.75 19.89 25.14
CA PHE A 31 40.92 19.16 24.65
C PHE A 31 41.20 19.61 23.23
N ALA A 32 42.28 20.37 23.10
CA ALA A 32 42.91 20.66 21.83
C ALA A 32 43.73 19.44 21.35
N ALA A 33 43.67 19.23 20.03
CA ALA A 33 44.62 18.58 19.13
C ALA A 33 44.79 17.05 19.18
N GLU A 34 44.23 16.36 18.16
CA GLU A 34 44.91 15.64 17.05
C GLU A 34 43.83 14.82 16.29
N GLY A 35 43.64 14.89 14.96
CA GLY A 35 44.56 15.31 13.91
C GLY A 35 43.93 16.15 12.79
N GLU A 36 44.82 16.84 12.09
CA GLU A 36 44.59 17.57 10.84
C GLU A 36 44.24 16.58 9.71
N GLY A 37 43.01 16.09 9.70
CA GLY A 37 42.43 15.37 8.57
C GLY A 37 41.78 16.35 7.61
N ASN A 38 41.96 16.16 6.30
CA ASN A 38 41.11 16.83 5.33
C ASN A 38 39.69 16.26 5.44
N VAL A 39 38.69 17.13 5.41
CA VAL A 39 37.29 16.77 5.66
C VAL A 39 36.47 16.68 4.37
N ALA A 40 36.99 17.24 3.28
CA ALA A 40 36.36 17.24 1.98
C ALA A 40 37.40 17.23 0.86
N LYS A 41 37.01 16.80 -0.35
CA LYS A 41 37.85 16.88 -1.55
C LYS A 41 37.05 17.20 -2.82
N ILE A 42 37.72 17.79 -3.79
CA ILE A 42 37.24 18.03 -5.16
C ILE A 42 38.25 17.40 -6.10
N GLY A 43 37.86 16.34 -6.80
CA GLY A 43 38.82 15.48 -7.51
C GLY A 43 39.87 14.91 -6.55
N GLU A 44 41.15 15.23 -6.80
CA GLU A 44 42.27 14.83 -5.93
C GLU A 44 42.63 15.90 -4.87
N GLN A 45 42.14 17.14 -5.01
CA GLN A 45 42.47 18.22 -4.10
C GLN A 45 41.66 18.09 -2.81
N THR A 46 42.36 18.09 -1.67
CA THR A 46 41.76 17.96 -0.35
C THR A 46 41.69 19.30 0.38
N TYR A 47 40.72 19.42 1.31
CA TYR A 47 40.46 20.64 2.07
C TYR A 47 40.28 20.33 3.57
N ALA A 48 40.88 21.17 4.42
CA ALA A 48 40.80 21.05 5.88
C ALA A 48 39.42 21.45 6.45
N THR A 49 38.63 22.22 5.71
CA THR A 49 37.26 22.61 6.09
C THR A 49 36.32 22.47 4.90
N VAL A 50 35.03 22.21 5.17
CA VAL A 50 34.01 22.16 4.11
C VAL A 50 33.77 23.53 3.49
N ASP A 51 33.85 24.61 4.28
CA ASP A 51 33.73 25.98 3.77
C ASP A 51 34.81 26.29 2.72
N ALA A 52 36.06 25.86 2.93
CA ALA A 52 37.14 26.05 1.97
C ALA A 52 36.91 25.25 0.68
N ALA A 53 36.36 24.03 0.79
CA ALA A 53 35.99 23.24 -0.38
C ALA A 53 34.85 23.92 -1.17
N ILE A 54 33.79 24.37 -0.50
CA ILE A 54 32.65 25.08 -1.12
C ILE A 54 33.09 26.39 -1.78
N GLU A 55 34.01 27.14 -1.15
CA GLU A 55 34.56 28.37 -1.72
C GLU A 55 35.35 28.09 -2.99
N ALA A 56 36.20 27.06 -2.98
CA ALA A 56 37.02 26.65 -4.12
C ALA A 56 36.22 25.98 -5.27
N ALA A 57 35.10 25.33 -4.96
CA ALA A 57 34.24 24.67 -5.93
C ALA A 57 33.70 25.64 -6.99
N LYS A 58 33.60 25.18 -8.23
CA LYS A 58 32.89 25.85 -9.33
C LYS A 58 31.43 25.43 -9.34
N ASP A 59 30.59 26.19 -10.04
CA ASP A 59 29.22 25.79 -10.30
C ASP A 59 29.20 24.46 -11.07
N GLY A 60 28.46 23.49 -10.56
CA GLY A 60 28.39 22.11 -11.06
C GLY A 60 29.42 21.15 -10.46
N ASP A 61 30.33 21.61 -9.59
CA ASP A 61 31.35 20.72 -9.02
C ASP A 61 30.76 19.71 -8.02
N THR A 62 31.48 18.58 -7.88
CA THR A 62 31.23 17.56 -6.87
C THR A 62 32.21 17.69 -5.72
N ILE A 63 31.70 17.75 -4.49
CA ILE A 63 32.46 17.75 -3.24
C ILE A 63 32.23 16.40 -2.55
N THR A 64 33.28 15.60 -2.42
CA THR A 64 33.24 14.38 -1.61
C THR A 64 33.56 14.73 -0.17
N LEU A 65 32.60 14.51 0.73
CA LEU A 65 32.77 14.57 2.18
C LEU A 65 33.56 13.33 2.64
N LEU A 66 34.49 13.53 3.58
CA LEU A 66 35.36 12.48 4.13
C LEU A 66 35.03 12.15 5.59
N GLN A 67 34.14 12.93 6.18
CA GLN A 67 33.55 12.77 7.51
C GLN A 67 32.33 13.68 7.61
N ASP A 68 31.55 13.58 8.70
CA ASP A 68 30.50 14.55 8.99
C ASP A 68 31.10 15.93 9.24
N VAL A 69 30.46 16.96 8.70
CA VAL A 69 30.97 18.34 8.71
C VAL A 69 29.84 19.33 8.97
N THR A 70 30.18 20.51 9.46
CA THR A 70 29.25 21.64 9.59
C THR A 70 29.79 22.78 8.75
N ALA A 71 28.99 23.32 7.82
CA ALA A 71 29.36 24.54 7.12
C ALA A 71 29.03 25.76 7.96
N THR A 72 29.92 26.74 8.00
CA THR A 72 29.71 27.99 8.76
C THR A 72 29.13 29.11 7.90
N LYS A 73 29.01 28.88 6.58
CA LYS A 73 28.51 29.85 5.60
C LYS A 73 27.56 29.18 4.63
N THR A 74 26.49 29.87 4.29
CA THR A 74 25.65 29.53 3.13
C THR A 74 26.38 29.83 1.82
N PHE A 75 25.94 29.16 0.75
CA PHE A 75 26.54 29.20 -0.58
C PHE A 75 25.47 29.23 -1.68
N TYR A 76 25.89 29.63 -2.89
CA TYR A 76 25.01 29.95 -4.03
C TYR A 76 25.66 29.51 -5.35
N LYS A 77 25.85 28.20 -5.47
CA LYS A 77 26.41 27.51 -6.65
C LYS A 77 25.74 26.16 -6.73
N SER A 78 25.44 25.67 -7.92
CA SER A 78 24.97 24.31 -8.10
C SER A 78 26.08 23.35 -7.64
N LEU A 79 25.81 22.45 -6.70
CA LEU A 79 26.81 21.56 -6.12
C LEU A 79 26.25 20.16 -5.88
N THR A 80 27.12 19.16 -6.06
CA THR A 80 26.86 17.78 -5.67
C THR A 80 27.72 17.38 -4.49
N PHE A 81 27.12 16.79 -3.45
CA PHE A 81 27.82 16.22 -2.30
C PHE A 81 27.78 14.69 -2.34
N THR A 82 28.93 14.05 -2.06
CA THR A 82 29.07 12.58 -2.00
C THR A 82 29.87 12.13 -0.78
N GLY A 83 29.97 10.81 -0.54
CA GLY A 83 30.94 10.23 0.41
C GLY A 83 30.36 9.56 1.65
N GLY A 84 29.05 9.43 1.75
CA GLY A 84 28.31 8.73 2.81
C GLY A 84 28.17 9.53 4.11
N HIS A 85 28.65 10.78 4.12
CA HIS A 85 28.70 11.63 5.30
C HIS A 85 27.73 12.80 5.23
N THR A 86 27.56 13.48 6.36
CA THR A 86 26.55 14.52 6.56
C THR A 86 27.13 15.92 6.47
N LEU A 87 26.49 16.76 5.67
CA LEU A 87 26.63 18.21 5.71
C LEU A 87 25.59 18.79 6.67
N ASN A 88 26.04 19.35 7.79
CA ASN A 88 25.19 20.04 8.75
C ASN A 88 25.17 21.55 8.46
N MET A 89 23.98 22.15 8.53
CA MET A 89 23.74 23.58 8.35
C MET A 89 22.81 24.10 9.44
N ASP A 90 23.31 24.96 10.32
CA ASP A 90 22.47 25.75 11.23
C ASP A 90 22.17 27.09 10.57
N VAL A 91 20.97 27.28 10.04
CA VAL A 91 20.65 28.47 9.26
C VAL A 91 19.15 28.71 9.13
N TYR A 92 18.77 29.98 9.08
CA TYR A 92 17.48 30.41 8.53
C TYR A 92 17.66 31.38 7.36
N GLY A 93 16.64 31.50 6.53
CA GLY A 93 16.60 32.52 5.48
C GLY A 93 17.48 32.20 4.26
N TRP A 94 17.90 30.96 4.04
CA TRP A 94 18.85 30.61 2.97
C TRP A 94 18.17 30.63 1.60
N ARG A 95 18.49 31.65 0.78
CA ARG A 95 17.96 31.77 -0.58
C ARG A 95 18.85 31.10 -1.61
N TYR A 96 18.44 29.94 -2.08
CA TYR A 96 19.15 29.16 -3.10
C TYR A 96 18.33 29.17 -4.40
N THR A 97 18.56 30.20 -5.20
CA THR A 97 17.77 30.52 -6.40
C THR A 97 18.61 30.35 -7.65
N ASN A 98 18.04 29.76 -8.72
CA ASN A 98 18.73 29.39 -9.96
C ASN A 98 19.90 28.41 -9.78
N HIS A 99 19.84 27.53 -8.78
CA HIS A 99 20.90 26.56 -8.50
C HIS A 99 20.32 25.19 -8.13
N ASP A 100 21.08 24.13 -8.42
CA ASP A 100 20.70 22.77 -8.05
C ASP A 100 21.58 22.24 -6.91
N LEU A 101 20.95 21.63 -5.90
CA LEU A 101 21.64 21.04 -4.76
C LEU A 101 21.42 19.53 -4.76
N VAL A 102 22.49 18.76 -4.94
CA VAL A 102 22.41 17.30 -5.08
C VAL A 102 23.20 16.63 -3.95
N PHE A 103 22.57 15.66 -3.30
CA PHE A 103 23.19 14.72 -2.38
C PHE A 103 23.12 13.32 -3.00
N ASP A 104 24.28 12.78 -3.34
CA ASP A 104 24.46 11.49 -4.02
C ASP A 104 25.29 10.58 -3.11
N ASN A 105 24.63 9.67 -2.41
CA ASN A 105 25.20 8.94 -1.28
C ASN A 105 25.91 9.90 -0.31
N ALA A 106 25.21 10.93 0.14
CA ALA A 106 25.64 11.87 1.18
C ALA A 106 24.38 12.43 1.85
N ASN A 107 24.55 13.05 3.01
CA ASN A 107 23.42 13.51 3.82
C ASN A 107 23.43 15.02 4.01
N LEU A 108 22.26 15.58 4.22
CA LEU A 108 22.05 16.97 4.60
C LEU A 108 21.21 17.02 5.86
N HIS A 109 21.66 17.76 6.86
CA HIS A 109 20.84 18.13 8.00
C HIS A 109 20.81 19.65 8.11
N ILE A 110 19.62 20.22 8.02
CA ILE A 110 19.39 21.65 8.22
C ILE A 110 18.55 21.84 9.47
N ASN A 111 19.04 22.68 10.38
CA ASN A 111 18.34 23.10 11.59
C ASN A 111 18.09 24.61 11.55
N SER A 112 16.86 25.00 11.92
CA SER A 112 16.41 26.39 11.98
C SER A 112 15.63 26.66 13.28
N ASP A 113 16.36 27.02 14.32
CA ASP A 113 15.88 27.26 15.68
C ASP A 113 16.28 28.65 16.21
N SER A 114 16.18 28.91 17.51
CA SER A 114 16.48 30.22 18.11
C SER A 114 17.95 30.62 17.98
N ASP A 115 18.85 29.65 17.87
CA ASP A 115 20.30 29.86 17.89
C ASP A 115 20.88 29.92 16.47
N SER A 116 20.10 29.48 15.48
CA SER A 116 20.48 29.46 14.08
C SER A 116 20.76 30.87 13.51
N PRO A 117 21.92 31.12 12.89
CA PRO A 117 22.25 32.41 12.28
C PRO A 117 21.44 32.65 10.98
N VAL A 118 21.33 33.94 10.61
CA VAL A 118 20.79 34.31 9.29
C VAL A 118 21.76 33.90 8.19
N ALA A 119 21.22 33.44 7.06
CA ALA A 119 22.00 33.21 5.86
C ALA A 119 22.78 34.48 5.44
N ASN A 120 23.95 34.28 4.84
CA ASN A 120 24.84 35.37 4.39
C ASN A 120 24.35 36.06 3.08
N ASN A 121 23.04 36.22 2.90
CA ASN A 121 22.39 36.84 1.73
C ASN A 121 21.75 38.21 2.04
N SER A 122 21.97 38.77 3.23
CA SER A 122 21.36 40.04 3.68
C SER A 122 19.82 40.02 3.83
N GLU A 123 19.22 38.84 3.91
CA GLU A 123 17.77 38.68 4.12
C GLU A 123 17.40 38.90 5.60
N PRO A 124 16.47 39.81 5.94
CA PRO A 124 16.09 40.03 7.34
C PRO A 124 15.05 39.03 7.87
N GLY A 125 14.42 38.22 7.00
CA GLY A 125 13.25 37.41 7.32
C GLY A 125 13.57 36.01 7.85
N ARG A 126 13.03 35.69 9.03
CA ARG A 126 13.18 34.37 9.69
C ARG A 126 12.12 33.34 9.32
N TRP A 127 11.18 33.71 8.46
CA TRP A 127 9.98 32.92 8.17
C TRP A 127 10.27 31.55 7.58
N PHE A 128 11.34 31.41 6.80
CA PHE A 128 11.69 30.16 6.11
C PHE A 128 13.08 29.68 6.48
N THR A 129 13.28 28.36 6.44
CA THR A 129 14.62 27.76 6.51
C THR A 129 15.34 28.02 5.19
N MET A 130 14.70 27.65 4.07
CA MET A 130 15.27 27.76 2.73
C MET A 130 14.26 28.29 1.71
N VAL A 131 14.74 29.07 0.74
CA VAL A 131 13.99 29.49 -0.45
C VAL A 131 14.58 28.83 -1.68
N PHE A 132 13.74 28.14 -2.45
CA PHE A 132 14.09 27.52 -3.73
C PHE A 132 13.23 28.14 -4.83
N ASN A 133 13.79 29.03 -5.64
CA ASN A 133 13.11 29.55 -6.82
C ASN A 133 13.90 29.12 -8.06
N ALA A 134 13.22 28.57 -9.08
CA ALA A 134 13.85 28.05 -10.30
C ALA A 134 15.03 27.11 -9.99
N SER A 135 14.85 26.19 -9.04
CA SER A 135 15.93 25.41 -8.41
C SER A 135 15.47 24.01 -8.01
N SER A 136 16.41 23.09 -7.78
CA SER A 136 16.09 21.76 -7.25
C SER A 136 16.94 21.36 -6.05
N ILE A 137 16.36 20.49 -5.22
CA ILE A 137 17.08 19.71 -4.22
C ILE A 137 16.86 18.22 -4.50
N THR A 138 17.94 17.47 -4.58
CA THR A 138 17.92 16.05 -4.95
C THR A 138 18.64 15.20 -3.92
N ALA A 139 17.96 14.19 -3.39
CA ALA A 139 18.56 13.08 -2.65
C ALA A 139 18.56 11.84 -3.55
N LYS A 140 19.72 11.22 -3.78
CA LYS A 140 19.82 9.97 -4.54
C LYS A 140 20.88 9.03 -3.99
N ASN A 141 20.74 7.73 -4.30
CA ASN A 141 21.69 6.68 -3.97
C ASN A 141 21.93 6.58 -2.44
N SER A 142 20.86 6.32 -1.68
CA SER A 142 20.90 6.21 -0.21
C SER A 142 21.26 7.50 0.53
N ALA A 143 21.00 8.66 -0.09
CA ALA A 143 21.14 9.96 0.57
C ALA A 143 20.02 10.21 1.59
N ASN A 144 20.32 10.89 2.69
CA ASN A 144 19.33 11.33 3.67
C ASN A 144 19.32 12.85 3.84
N ILE A 145 18.19 13.50 3.57
CA ILE A 145 17.99 14.94 3.76
C ILE A 145 16.97 15.18 4.88
N VAL A 146 17.34 16.00 5.85
CA VAL A 146 16.52 16.34 7.01
C VAL A 146 16.45 17.86 7.19
N PHE A 147 15.24 18.38 7.30
CA PHE A 147 14.95 19.75 7.73
C PHE A 147 14.24 19.72 9.10
N GLU A 148 14.75 20.50 10.04
CA GLU A 148 14.10 20.74 11.33
C GLU A 148 13.91 22.24 11.54
N PHE A 149 12.72 22.65 11.98
CA PHE A 149 12.46 24.04 12.34
C PHE A 149 11.57 24.17 13.57
N ASP A 150 11.73 25.27 14.30
CA ASP A 150 10.90 25.64 15.45
C ASP A 150 10.14 26.94 15.20
N SER A 151 8.80 26.84 15.17
CA SER A 151 7.92 27.99 14.94
C SER A 151 7.97 29.05 16.03
N THR A 152 8.35 28.71 17.27
CA THR A 152 8.57 29.72 18.33
C THR A 152 9.81 30.58 18.07
N SER A 153 10.72 30.07 17.24
CA SER A 153 11.91 30.77 16.79
C SER A 153 11.63 31.70 15.60
N GLY A 154 10.40 31.74 15.08
CA GLY A 154 9.99 32.58 13.95
C GLY A 154 10.14 31.94 12.57
N THR A 155 10.67 30.71 12.51
CA THR A 155 10.71 29.91 11.28
C THR A 155 9.48 29.05 11.17
N ASN A 156 8.66 29.31 10.16
CA ASN A 156 7.36 28.70 9.98
C ASN A 156 7.22 27.96 8.65
N CYS A 157 8.27 28.00 7.82
CA CYS A 157 8.33 27.32 6.54
C CYS A 157 9.67 26.58 6.42
N ALA A 158 9.69 25.28 6.09
CA ALA A 158 10.97 24.64 5.78
C ALA A 158 11.44 25.10 4.39
N ILE A 159 10.61 24.87 3.38
CA ILE A 159 10.94 25.17 1.99
C ILE A 159 9.89 26.09 1.38
N TYR A 160 10.36 27.23 0.90
CA TYR A 160 9.53 28.21 0.21
C TYR A 160 9.98 28.38 -1.24
N ALA A 161 9.07 28.22 -2.20
CA ALA A 161 9.24 28.70 -3.56
C ALA A 161 8.16 29.74 -3.84
N GLY A 162 8.58 30.90 -4.37
CA GLY A 162 7.66 31.98 -4.72
C GLY A 162 6.59 31.55 -5.73
N ASP A 163 5.46 32.27 -5.73
CA ASP A 163 4.38 32.02 -6.68
C ASP A 163 4.87 32.19 -8.12
N GLY A 164 4.83 31.12 -8.91
CA GLY A 164 5.23 31.12 -10.33
C GLY A 164 6.70 30.81 -10.61
N ASP A 165 7.53 30.57 -9.58
CA ASP A 165 8.91 30.09 -9.76
C ASP A 165 8.95 28.56 -9.56
N GLY A 166 9.45 27.83 -10.54
CA GLY A 166 9.47 26.36 -10.47
C GLY A 166 10.50 25.82 -9.49
N ALA A 167 10.13 24.86 -8.65
CA ALA A 167 11.05 24.18 -7.74
C ALA A 167 10.74 22.70 -7.63
N ALA A 168 11.80 21.88 -7.63
CA ALA A 168 11.68 20.43 -7.61
C ALA A 168 12.40 19.84 -6.38
N ILE A 169 11.71 18.93 -5.70
CA ILE A 169 12.27 18.08 -4.66
C ILE A 169 12.29 16.66 -5.22
N ASN A 170 13.48 16.10 -5.42
CA ASN A 170 13.67 14.78 -5.99
C ASN A 170 14.26 13.85 -4.93
N VAL A 171 13.65 12.68 -4.73
CA VAL A 171 14.13 11.66 -3.80
C VAL A 171 14.12 10.33 -4.52
N ASP A 172 15.31 9.78 -4.76
CA ASP A 172 15.46 8.62 -5.65
C ASP A 172 16.43 7.57 -5.09
N ASN A 173 16.29 6.33 -5.56
CA ASN A 173 17.20 5.21 -5.28
C ASN A 173 17.52 5.05 -3.78
N ASN A 174 16.55 4.54 -3.02
CA ASN A 174 16.63 4.24 -1.59
C ASN A 174 17.01 5.45 -0.71
N SER A 175 16.64 6.66 -1.13
CA SER A 175 16.97 7.90 -0.40
C SER A 175 15.80 8.37 0.47
N THR A 176 16.09 9.24 1.43
CA THR A 176 15.11 9.76 2.37
C THR A 176 15.08 11.28 2.42
N PHE A 177 13.88 11.86 2.54
CA PHE A 177 13.68 13.30 2.73
C PHE A 177 12.66 13.55 3.84
N LYS A 178 13.07 14.26 4.89
CA LYS A 178 12.29 14.41 6.13
C LYS A 178 12.19 15.87 6.54
N ILE A 179 10.98 16.32 6.89
CA ILE A 179 10.72 17.65 7.44
C ILE A 179 10.04 17.51 8.80
N TYR A 180 10.62 18.11 9.82
CA TYR A 180 10.08 18.15 11.18
C TYR A 180 9.78 19.58 11.63
N GLY A 181 8.51 19.86 11.90
CA GLY A 181 8.07 21.11 12.52
C GLY A 181 7.90 20.96 14.03
N LYS A 182 8.45 21.90 14.80
CA LYS A 182 8.30 21.98 16.26
C LYS A 182 7.49 23.22 16.64
N ASN A 183 6.67 23.09 17.69
CA ASN A 183 5.87 24.17 18.27
C ASN A 183 4.98 24.94 17.27
N THR A 184 4.38 24.23 16.31
CA THR A 184 3.62 24.82 15.19
C THR A 184 2.15 25.14 15.51
N GLN A 185 1.65 24.67 16.65
CA GLN A 185 0.25 24.84 17.05
C GLN A 185 -0.11 26.32 17.19
N GLY A 186 -1.11 26.77 16.40
CA GLY A 186 -1.58 28.16 16.42
C GLY A 186 -0.66 29.16 15.72
N ILE A 187 0.42 28.69 15.07
CA ILE A 187 1.34 29.53 14.29
C ILE A 187 1.17 29.16 12.82
N GLU A 188 0.78 30.13 11.99
CA GLU A 188 0.65 29.91 10.55
C GLU A 188 1.99 29.54 9.92
N GLY A 189 1.98 28.56 9.01
CA GLY A 189 3.19 28.06 8.38
C GLY A 189 2.93 26.82 7.52
N GLN A 190 4.00 26.23 7.00
CA GLN A 190 3.95 25.02 6.20
C GLN A 190 5.29 24.25 6.25
N GLY A 191 5.30 22.95 5.97
CA GLY A 191 6.53 22.27 5.60
C GLY A 191 7.04 22.83 4.28
N ILE A 192 6.17 22.83 3.27
CA ILE A 192 6.54 23.16 1.90
C ILE A 192 5.51 24.10 1.26
N GLN A 193 5.99 25.13 0.56
CA GLN A 193 5.19 25.90 -0.39
C GLN A 193 5.89 25.87 -1.75
N LEU A 194 5.25 25.28 -2.77
CA LEU A 194 5.77 25.26 -4.14
C LEU A 194 4.74 25.86 -5.11
N GLY A 195 5.17 26.78 -5.97
CA GLY A 195 4.31 27.36 -7.00
C GLY A 195 3.92 26.36 -8.10
N ASN A 196 2.71 26.49 -8.63
CA ASN A 196 2.27 25.71 -9.79
C ASN A 196 2.92 26.22 -11.08
N THR A 197 3.96 25.51 -11.54
CA THR A 197 4.59 25.66 -12.85
C THR A 197 4.98 24.29 -13.42
N ALA A 198 5.08 24.18 -14.74
CA ALA A 198 5.51 22.96 -15.39
C ALA A 198 6.93 22.58 -14.94
N GLY A 199 7.09 21.37 -14.36
CA GLY A 199 8.39 20.87 -13.86
C GLY A 199 8.66 21.13 -12.38
N ALA A 200 7.74 21.78 -11.64
CA ALA A 200 7.82 21.95 -10.19
C ALA A 200 7.01 20.88 -9.45
N GLY A 201 7.56 20.33 -8.37
CA GLY A 201 6.88 19.28 -7.61
C GLY A 201 7.75 18.50 -6.64
N ILE A 202 7.14 17.46 -6.07
CA ILE A 202 7.79 16.48 -5.21
C ILE A 202 7.76 15.14 -5.94
N PHE A 203 8.94 14.59 -6.21
CA PHE A 203 9.15 13.37 -6.98
C PHE A 203 9.88 12.35 -6.11
N VAL A 204 9.25 11.22 -5.83
CA VAL A 204 9.76 10.20 -4.91
C VAL A 204 9.75 8.84 -5.60
N THR A 205 10.93 8.28 -5.86
CA THR A 205 11.08 7.11 -6.73
C THR A 205 12.06 6.05 -6.19
N ASN A 206 11.90 4.81 -6.66
CA ASN A 206 12.87 3.71 -6.52
C ASN A 206 13.29 3.41 -5.06
N GLY A 207 12.35 2.97 -4.23
CA GLY A 207 12.58 2.53 -2.85
C GLY A 207 12.74 3.67 -1.84
N SER A 208 12.37 4.90 -2.21
CA SER A 208 12.63 6.09 -1.40
C SER A 208 11.53 6.40 -0.38
N GLU A 209 11.86 7.22 0.62
CA GLU A 209 10.95 7.66 1.68
C GLU A 209 10.85 9.20 1.75
N PHE A 210 9.61 9.70 1.80
CA PHE A 210 9.32 11.11 2.04
C PHE A 210 8.43 11.29 3.27
N LEU A 211 8.82 12.18 4.19
CA LEU A 211 8.09 12.45 5.44
C LEU A 211 7.96 13.94 5.72
N ILE A 212 6.74 14.37 6.06
CA ILE A 212 6.47 15.64 6.74
C ILE A 212 5.75 15.35 8.05
N ASP A 213 6.29 15.84 9.17
CA ASP A 213 5.75 15.59 10.50
C ASP A 213 5.72 16.87 11.35
N GLY A 214 4.60 17.11 12.05
CA GLY A 214 4.48 18.17 13.06
C GLY A 214 4.44 19.59 12.52
N THR A 215 4.42 19.80 11.21
CA THR A 215 4.33 21.13 10.59
C THR A 215 2.95 21.77 10.79
N ASN A 216 2.79 23.08 10.54
CA ASN A 216 1.44 23.67 10.55
C ASN A 216 0.60 23.10 9.40
N ARG A 217 1.07 23.25 8.16
CA ARG A 217 0.52 22.57 6.98
C ARG A 217 1.60 21.71 6.33
N GLY A 218 1.29 20.54 5.78
CA GLY A 218 2.32 19.71 5.14
C GLY A 218 2.89 20.38 3.89
N TYR A 219 2.08 20.47 2.82
CA TYR A 219 2.43 21.27 1.64
C TYR A 219 1.24 22.09 1.09
N VAL A 220 1.55 23.21 0.44
CA VAL A 220 0.55 24.14 -0.12
C VAL A 220 0.89 24.62 -1.54
N ASN A 221 -0.08 25.31 -2.15
CA ASN A 221 0.00 25.94 -3.48
C ASN A 221 -0.03 24.94 -4.67
N SER A 222 -0.70 23.80 -4.45
CA SER A 222 -1.03 22.82 -5.49
C SER A 222 0.15 22.27 -6.31
N PRO A 223 1.21 21.73 -5.67
CA PRO A 223 2.33 21.13 -6.39
C PRO A 223 1.92 19.88 -7.16
N THR A 224 2.76 19.47 -8.11
CA THR A 224 2.71 18.08 -8.59
C THR A 224 3.40 17.19 -7.57
N VAL A 225 2.75 16.09 -7.17
CA VAL A 225 3.31 15.03 -6.34
C VAL A 225 3.26 13.73 -7.12
N TYR A 226 4.43 13.13 -7.33
CA TYR A 226 4.59 11.89 -8.07
C TYR A 226 5.40 10.91 -7.24
N VAL A 227 4.79 9.79 -6.89
CA VAL A 227 5.38 8.75 -6.04
C VAL A 227 5.34 7.43 -6.81
N LYS A 228 6.50 6.79 -6.98
CA LYS A 228 6.61 5.50 -7.68
C LYS A 228 7.55 4.55 -6.95
N ASN A 229 7.14 3.31 -6.70
CA ASN A 229 7.95 2.32 -5.99
C ASN A 229 8.46 2.86 -4.64
N SER A 230 7.67 3.66 -3.91
CA SER A 230 8.18 4.47 -2.78
C SER A 230 7.12 4.76 -1.71
N ASN A 231 7.55 5.34 -0.59
CA ASN A 231 6.70 5.70 0.54
C ASN A 231 6.58 7.23 0.69
N PHE A 232 5.36 7.71 0.90
CA PHE A 232 5.09 9.14 1.12
C PHE A 232 4.15 9.35 2.31
N THR A 233 4.61 10.07 3.32
CA THR A 233 3.85 10.30 4.56
C THR A 233 3.76 11.78 4.92
N VAL A 234 2.55 12.24 5.25
CA VAL A 234 2.30 13.54 5.88
C VAL A 234 1.45 13.32 7.12
N GLN A 235 2.00 13.69 8.28
CA GLN A 235 1.35 13.38 9.54
C GLN A 235 1.46 14.48 10.58
N ASN A 236 0.54 14.44 11.55
CA ASN A 236 0.50 15.30 12.73
C ASN A 236 0.57 16.80 12.40
N CYS A 237 0.09 17.21 11.21
CA CYS A 237 0.07 18.63 10.90
C CYS A 237 -0.98 19.33 11.77
N THR A 238 -0.67 20.49 12.33
CA THR A 238 -1.62 21.25 13.18
C THR A 238 -2.71 21.97 12.36
N ASN A 239 -2.72 21.76 11.04
CA ASN A 239 -3.69 22.23 10.06
C ASN A 239 -3.75 21.20 8.90
N ASN A 240 -3.91 21.64 7.65
CA ASN A 240 -3.98 20.77 6.46
C ASN A 240 -2.67 19.99 6.21
N GLY A 241 -2.74 18.68 6.04
CA GLY A 241 -1.65 17.87 5.50
C GLY A 241 -1.29 18.27 4.06
N SER A 242 -2.29 18.51 3.21
CA SER A 242 -2.05 19.07 1.88
C SER A 242 -3.11 20.06 1.41
N ASN A 243 -2.76 20.83 0.38
CA ASN A 243 -3.66 21.80 -0.24
C ASN A 243 -3.53 21.81 -1.78
N GLY A 244 -4.24 20.88 -2.42
CA GLY A 244 -4.42 20.78 -3.86
C GLY A 244 -3.25 20.15 -4.60
N GLY A 245 -3.25 20.29 -5.92
CA GLY A 245 -2.20 19.80 -6.81
C GLY A 245 -2.53 18.48 -7.51
N ASN A 246 -1.64 18.00 -8.36
CA ASN A 246 -1.80 16.70 -9.00
C ASN A 246 -1.08 15.65 -8.18
N TYR A 247 -1.75 14.54 -7.87
CA TYR A 247 -1.19 13.45 -7.08
C TYR A 247 -1.22 12.15 -7.89
N THR A 248 -0.08 11.50 -8.03
CA THR A 248 0.05 10.19 -8.69
C THR A 248 0.86 9.25 -7.81
N ALA A 249 0.28 8.11 -7.46
CA ALA A 249 0.92 7.02 -6.75
C ALA A 249 0.94 5.77 -7.64
N ILE A 250 2.12 5.15 -7.80
CA ILE A 250 2.32 3.94 -8.60
C ILE A 250 3.16 2.95 -7.80
N ASN A 251 2.67 1.73 -7.53
CA ASN A 251 3.42 0.75 -6.73
C ASN A 251 3.96 1.34 -5.41
N SER A 252 3.14 2.06 -4.67
CA SER A 252 3.59 2.93 -3.58
C SER A 252 2.67 2.87 -2.37
N THR A 253 3.19 3.24 -1.20
CA THR A 253 2.39 3.41 0.01
C THR A 253 2.31 4.89 0.40
N ILE A 254 1.09 5.40 0.49
CA ILE A 254 0.79 6.81 0.76
C ILE A 254 0.03 6.94 2.07
N LYS A 255 0.45 7.84 2.95
CA LYS A 255 -0.12 8.01 4.30
C LYS A 255 -0.39 9.48 4.63
N TYR A 256 -1.63 9.80 4.97
CA TYR A 256 -2.06 11.10 5.52
C TYR A 256 -2.75 10.90 6.85
N ILE A 257 -2.01 11.12 7.94
CA ILE A 257 -2.38 10.59 9.26
C ILE A 257 -2.47 11.71 10.29
N ASN A 258 -3.56 11.76 11.05
CA ASN A 258 -3.72 12.65 12.21
C ASN A 258 -3.47 14.14 11.90
N ASN A 259 -3.80 14.60 10.69
CA ASN A 259 -3.72 16.03 10.38
C ASN A 259 -4.96 16.74 10.92
N ALA A 260 -4.79 17.91 11.52
CA ALA A 260 -5.88 18.58 12.26
C ALA A 260 -7.07 18.97 11.38
N VAL A 261 -6.87 19.15 10.07
CA VAL A 261 -7.93 19.53 9.13
C VAL A 261 -7.95 18.56 7.94
N ILE A 262 -7.33 18.88 6.82
CA ILE A 262 -7.37 18.02 5.64
C ILE A 262 -6.25 16.99 5.68
N GLY A 263 -6.53 15.73 5.32
CA GLY A 263 -5.53 14.72 4.97
C GLY A 263 -4.96 15.01 3.58
N LEU A 264 -5.50 14.32 2.56
CA LEU A 264 -5.10 14.47 1.16
C LEU A 264 -6.08 15.35 0.36
N SER A 265 -5.61 16.48 -0.15
CA SER A 265 -6.31 17.32 -1.13
C SER A 265 -5.59 17.30 -2.47
N ALA A 266 -6.33 17.09 -3.56
CA ALA A 266 -5.79 17.06 -4.92
C ALA A 266 -6.78 17.65 -5.94
N ASP A 267 -6.29 18.23 -7.02
CA ASP A 267 -7.06 18.43 -8.23
C ASP A 267 -7.30 17.09 -8.92
N THR A 268 -6.23 16.33 -9.18
CA THR A 268 -6.33 14.98 -9.73
C THR A 268 -5.62 13.99 -8.81
N LEU A 269 -6.30 12.93 -8.42
CA LEU A 269 -5.74 11.79 -7.68
C LEU A 269 -5.73 10.55 -8.59
N LYS A 270 -4.54 10.00 -8.83
CA LYS A 270 -4.34 8.74 -9.55
C LYS A 270 -3.63 7.74 -8.63
N VAL A 271 -4.24 6.58 -8.44
CA VAL A 271 -3.72 5.50 -7.62
C VAL A 271 -3.61 4.27 -8.50
N GLN A 272 -2.38 3.74 -8.62
CA GLN A 272 -2.09 2.58 -9.46
C GLN A 272 -1.25 1.56 -8.68
N ASN A 273 -1.73 0.33 -8.56
CA ASN A 273 -1.10 -0.71 -7.74
C ASN A 273 -0.57 -0.19 -6.40
N SER A 274 -1.35 0.64 -5.69
CA SER A 274 -0.84 1.40 -4.54
C SER A 274 -1.79 1.32 -3.36
N LYS A 275 -1.21 1.50 -2.16
CA LYS A 275 -1.95 1.54 -0.88
C LYS A 275 -2.02 2.99 -0.40
N VAL A 276 -3.23 3.52 -0.21
CA VAL A 276 -3.46 4.91 0.26
C VAL A 276 -4.24 4.87 1.57
N TYR A 277 -3.65 5.42 2.64
CA TYR A 277 -4.26 5.48 3.96
C TYR A 277 -4.46 6.94 4.37
N CYS A 278 -5.72 7.36 4.54
CA CYS A 278 -6.08 8.66 5.07
C CYS A 278 -6.89 8.46 6.34
N THR A 279 -6.24 8.57 7.51
CA THR A 279 -6.87 8.21 8.78
C THR A 279 -6.66 9.23 9.88
N GLY A 280 -7.69 9.44 10.71
CA GLY A 280 -7.59 10.31 11.89
C GLY A 280 -7.52 11.80 11.56
N ASN A 281 -7.83 12.21 10.32
CA ASN A 281 -7.77 13.63 9.93
C ASN A 281 -9.02 14.36 10.41
N GLY A 282 -8.87 15.55 10.99
CA GLY A 282 -9.97 16.24 11.65
C GLY A 282 -11.09 16.70 10.70
N GLY A 283 -10.78 16.94 9.44
CA GLY A 283 -11.67 17.33 8.35
C GLY A 283 -11.68 16.27 7.25
N TYR A 284 -11.48 16.65 5.99
CA TYR A 284 -11.48 15.66 4.90
C TYR A 284 -10.38 14.61 5.08
N GLY A 285 -10.71 13.33 4.92
CA GLY A 285 -9.71 12.28 4.71
C GLY A 285 -9.06 12.47 3.34
N ILE A 286 -9.88 12.38 2.29
CA ILE A 286 -9.53 12.70 0.91
C ILE A 286 -10.50 13.73 0.33
N ALA A 287 -9.97 14.77 -0.33
CA ALA A 287 -10.73 15.78 -1.05
C ALA A 287 -10.14 16.00 -2.46
N ALA A 288 -10.70 15.32 -3.46
CA ALA A 288 -10.19 15.37 -4.84
C ALA A 288 -11.20 15.95 -5.83
N ASN A 289 -10.74 16.61 -6.90
CA ASN A 289 -11.65 17.01 -7.99
C ASN A 289 -11.90 15.82 -8.93
N ASN A 290 -10.84 15.16 -9.38
CA ASN A 290 -10.90 14.01 -10.26
C ASN A 290 -10.16 12.82 -9.62
N VAL A 291 -10.77 11.63 -9.65
CA VAL A 291 -10.21 10.41 -9.03
C VAL A 291 -10.10 9.29 -10.05
N THR A 292 -8.99 8.56 -10.03
CA THR A 292 -8.83 7.28 -10.71
C THR A 292 -8.09 6.32 -9.78
N ILE A 293 -8.72 5.19 -9.47
CA ILE A 293 -8.15 4.11 -8.67
C ILE A 293 -8.22 2.85 -9.53
N ASP A 294 -7.06 2.23 -9.80
CA ASP A 294 -7.01 1.00 -10.59
C ASP A 294 -7.41 -0.25 -9.78
N GLY A 295 -7.66 -1.34 -10.50
CA GLY A 295 -8.13 -2.61 -9.94
C GLY A 295 -7.15 -3.33 -9.02
N THR A 296 -5.94 -2.83 -8.84
CA THR A 296 -4.91 -3.43 -7.98
C THR A 296 -4.64 -2.61 -6.73
N SER A 297 -5.37 -1.52 -6.56
CA SER A 297 -5.11 -0.53 -5.51
C SER A 297 -6.01 -0.72 -4.29
N VAL A 298 -5.47 -0.34 -3.13
CA VAL A 298 -6.18 -0.32 -1.84
C VAL A 298 -6.26 1.10 -1.34
N VAL A 299 -7.47 1.58 -1.04
CA VAL A 299 -7.70 2.92 -0.48
C VAL A 299 -8.54 2.82 0.78
N ASP A 300 -7.97 3.29 1.88
CA ASP A 300 -8.61 3.33 3.20
C ASP A 300 -8.77 4.78 3.67
N VAL A 301 -10.02 5.17 3.88
CA VAL A 301 -10.43 6.49 4.34
C VAL A 301 -11.24 6.34 5.61
N SER A 302 -10.55 6.14 6.73
CA SER A 302 -11.20 5.80 8.00
C SER A 302 -10.98 6.79 9.14
N ASN A 303 -11.98 6.94 10.00
CA ASN A 303 -11.91 7.75 11.22
C ASN A 303 -11.51 9.21 10.99
N ASN A 304 -12.00 9.83 9.91
CA ASN A 304 -11.77 11.24 9.59
C ASN A 304 -12.98 12.11 9.93
N ALA A 305 -12.91 13.38 9.58
CA ALA A 305 -14.02 14.34 9.59
C ALA A 305 -14.67 14.57 10.96
N THR A 306 -13.86 14.59 12.03
CA THR A 306 -14.31 14.95 13.39
C THR A 306 -14.89 16.37 13.50
N MET A 307 -14.64 17.22 12.52
CA MET A 307 -15.23 18.56 12.38
C MET A 307 -16.46 18.51 11.48
N SER A 308 -17.49 19.26 11.83
CA SER A 308 -18.74 19.34 11.04
C SER A 308 -18.51 19.89 9.63
N GLY A 309 -19.26 19.38 8.64
CA GLY A 309 -19.31 19.90 7.28
C GLY A 309 -18.25 19.35 6.33
N PHE A 310 -17.49 18.34 6.78
CA PHE A 310 -16.49 17.64 5.98
C PHE A 310 -17.04 16.27 5.49
N ALA A 311 -16.16 15.41 4.99
CA ALA A 311 -16.48 14.05 4.59
C ALA A 311 -15.23 13.17 4.75
N GLY A 312 -15.38 11.85 4.87
CA GLY A 312 -14.27 10.92 4.72
C GLY A 312 -13.64 11.09 3.34
N PHE A 313 -14.39 10.82 2.29
CA PHE A 313 -13.96 10.90 0.90
C PHE A 313 -14.88 11.81 0.09
N MET A 314 -14.38 12.96 -0.34
CA MET A 314 -15.08 13.88 -1.23
C MET A 314 -14.53 13.84 -2.66
N ILE A 315 -15.43 13.73 -3.63
CA ILE A 315 -15.15 13.82 -5.08
C ILE A 315 -15.96 14.97 -5.68
N ARG A 316 -15.27 15.97 -6.27
CA ARG A 316 -15.97 17.16 -6.78
C ARG A 316 -16.47 17.03 -8.22
N ASN A 317 -15.72 16.43 -9.14
CA ASN A 317 -16.02 16.44 -10.57
C ASN A 317 -16.20 15.06 -11.18
N SER A 318 -15.25 14.14 -10.99
CA SER A 318 -15.40 12.80 -11.53
C SER A 318 -14.56 11.76 -10.79
N GLY A 319 -14.98 10.51 -10.87
CA GLY A 319 -14.27 9.40 -10.25
C GLY A 319 -14.49 8.09 -10.98
N THR A 320 -13.43 7.29 -11.10
CA THR A 320 -13.52 5.88 -11.48
C THR A 320 -12.72 5.05 -10.47
N VAL A 321 -13.33 3.97 -9.98
CA VAL A 321 -12.68 2.92 -9.20
C VAL A 321 -12.90 1.62 -9.96
N GLN A 322 -11.81 0.98 -10.38
CA GLN A 322 -11.85 -0.15 -11.31
C GLN A 322 -12.03 -1.48 -10.60
N ASN A 323 -12.64 -2.45 -11.29
CA ASN A 323 -12.80 -3.83 -10.84
C ASN A 323 -11.50 -4.41 -10.24
N GLY A 324 -11.60 -5.05 -9.07
CA GLY A 324 -10.50 -5.63 -8.30
C GLY A 324 -9.98 -4.73 -7.18
N ALA A 325 -10.27 -3.42 -7.22
CA ALA A 325 -9.81 -2.50 -6.19
C ALA A 325 -10.49 -2.76 -4.83
N LYS A 326 -9.83 -2.37 -3.75
CA LYS A 326 -10.44 -2.31 -2.42
C LYS A 326 -10.60 -0.86 -1.97
N LEU A 327 -11.82 -0.47 -1.60
CA LEU A 327 -12.14 0.86 -1.11
C LEU A 327 -12.92 0.78 0.20
N THR A 328 -12.29 1.25 1.27
CA THR A 328 -12.89 1.31 2.62
C THR A 328 -13.11 2.76 3.04
N ILE A 329 -14.34 3.09 3.42
CA ILE A 329 -14.75 4.40 3.93
C ILE A 329 -15.50 4.16 5.24
N ASN A 330 -14.78 4.17 6.35
CA ASN A 330 -15.31 3.65 7.61
C ASN A 330 -15.13 4.60 8.80
N GLY A 331 -16.13 4.71 9.68
CA GLY A 331 -15.97 5.41 10.96
C GLY A 331 -15.79 6.92 10.85
N ASN A 332 -16.07 7.54 9.70
CA ASN A 332 -15.90 8.98 9.52
C ASN A 332 -17.01 9.74 10.26
N GLN A 333 -16.67 10.82 10.94
CA GLN A 333 -17.59 11.61 11.80
C GLN A 333 -18.33 12.72 11.02
N CYS A 334 -18.38 12.57 9.69
CA CYS A 334 -19.30 13.22 8.76
C CYS A 334 -19.64 12.18 7.67
N LYS A 335 -20.24 12.62 6.55
CA LYS A 335 -20.47 11.82 5.34
C LYS A 335 -19.27 10.92 5.02
N GLY A 336 -19.52 9.65 4.72
CA GLY A 336 -18.52 8.74 4.18
C GLY A 336 -18.07 9.20 2.79
N LEU A 337 -18.88 8.89 1.77
CA LEU A 337 -18.66 9.28 0.38
C LEU A 337 -19.50 10.50 0.01
N TYR A 338 -18.85 11.59 -0.43
CA TYR A 338 -19.51 12.83 -0.81
C TYR A 338 -19.21 13.26 -2.25
N LEU A 339 -20.23 13.25 -3.11
CA LEU A 339 -20.18 13.85 -4.44
C LEU A 339 -20.73 15.27 -4.38
N LEU A 340 -19.89 16.27 -4.70
CA LEU A 340 -20.22 17.69 -4.44
C LEU A 340 -20.92 18.41 -5.61
N ASN A 341 -20.29 18.49 -6.79
CA ASN A 341 -20.80 19.36 -7.86
C ASN A 341 -21.95 18.69 -8.62
N SER A 342 -22.88 19.50 -9.16
CA SER A 342 -24.07 19.03 -9.89
C SER A 342 -23.77 18.03 -10.99
N ASP A 343 -22.66 18.27 -11.69
CA ASP A 343 -22.26 17.52 -12.87
C ASP A 343 -21.30 16.37 -12.49
N CYS A 344 -21.06 16.15 -11.20
CA CYS A 344 -20.15 15.13 -10.72
C CYS A 344 -20.62 13.73 -11.15
N LYS A 345 -19.70 12.93 -11.72
CA LYS A 345 -19.99 11.56 -12.13
C LYS A 345 -18.97 10.61 -11.56
N VAL A 346 -19.43 9.64 -10.78
CA VAL A 346 -18.56 8.60 -10.22
C VAL A 346 -19.06 7.22 -10.63
N THR A 347 -18.12 6.36 -11.01
CA THR A 347 -18.35 4.94 -11.28
C THR A 347 -17.42 4.14 -10.41
N ILE A 348 -17.99 3.39 -9.48
CA ILE A 348 -17.30 2.31 -8.77
C ILE A 348 -17.76 1.04 -9.47
N GLU A 349 -16.85 0.40 -10.20
CA GLU A 349 -17.16 -0.73 -11.08
C GLU A 349 -17.55 -1.98 -10.28
N GLU A 350 -18.27 -2.89 -10.94
CA GLU A 350 -18.54 -4.23 -10.40
C GLU A 350 -17.22 -4.96 -10.08
N GLY A 351 -17.19 -5.71 -8.97
CA GLY A 351 -16.00 -6.42 -8.49
C GLY A 351 -15.01 -5.56 -7.70
N VAL A 352 -15.39 -4.34 -7.31
CA VAL A 352 -14.68 -3.56 -6.28
C VAL A 352 -15.14 -4.02 -4.90
N ASP A 353 -14.21 -4.38 -4.00
CA ASP A 353 -14.49 -4.57 -2.56
C ASP A 353 -14.76 -3.21 -1.91
N LEU A 354 -16.03 -2.78 -1.96
CA LEU A 354 -16.50 -1.50 -1.44
C LEU A 354 -17.15 -1.67 -0.07
N THR A 355 -16.59 -0.98 0.93
CA THR A 355 -17.18 -0.87 2.27
C THR A 355 -17.38 0.60 2.65
N ILE A 356 -18.62 0.98 2.95
CA ILE A 356 -19.02 2.29 3.45
C ILE A 356 -19.88 2.07 4.71
N MET A 357 -19.26 2.12 5.89
CA MET A 357 -19.93 1.78 7.15
C MET A 357 -19.55 2.70 8.29
N ASN A 358 -20.38 2.74 9.34
CA ASN A 358 -20.09 3.43 10.60
C ASN A 358 -19.79 4.93 10.42
N ASN A 359 -20.23 5.52 9.31
CA ASN A 359 -20.05 6.94 9.06
C ASN A 359 -21.24 7.71 9.63
N TYR A 360 -20.98 8.83 10.28
CA TYR A 360 -22.00 9.60 10.97
C TYR A 360 -22.01 11.04 10.47
N ASP A 361 -23.14 11.54 9.97
CA ASP A 361 -23.32 12.94 9.66
C ASP A 361 -24.48 13.56 10.45
N THR A 362 -24.28 14.74 11.03
CA THR A 362 -25.35 15.42 11.78
C THR A 362 -26.53 15.89 10.92
N THR A 363 -26.44 15.78 9.59
CA THR A 363 -27.44 16.25 8.64
C THR A 363 -27.94 15.11 7.75
N TYR A 364 -27.41 14.98 6.54
CA TYR A 364 -27.91 14.07 5.50
C TYR A 364 -26.79 13.21 4.95
N GLY A 365 -27.09 11.94 4.68
CA GLY A 365 -26.17 11.01 4.00
C GLY A 365 -24.99 10.64 4.89
N GLY A 366 -25.20 9.75 5.87
CA GLY A 366 -24.13 9.24 6.72
C GLY A 366 -23.11 8.46 5.90
N GLY A 367 -23.57 7.44 5.17
CA GLY A 367 -22.75 6.64 4.27
C GLY A 367 -22.43 7.39 2.99
N VAL A 368 -23.45 7.62 2.16
CA VAL A 368 -23.34 8.29 0.87
C VAL A 368 -24.16 9.57 0.86
N ARG A 369 -23.53 10.69 0.51
CA ARG A 369 -24.22 11.92 0.09
C ARG A 369 -23.94 12.22 -1.37
N ASN A 370 -24.93 12.01 -2.22
CA ASN A 370 -24.82 12.26 -3.65
C ASN A 370 -25.52 13.58 -4.03
N GLN A 371 -24.73 14.63 -4.29
CA GLN A 371 -25.19 15.86 -4.95
C GLN A 371 -24.78 15.90 -6.44
N GLY A 372 -24.13 14.83 -6.90
CA GLY A 372 -23.66 14.65 -8.25
C GLY A 372 -24.78 14.32 -9.23
N LYS A 373 -24.38 14.18 -10.50
CA LYS A 373 -25.25 13.79 -11.61
C LYS A 373 -25.50 12.29 -11.61
N SER A 374 -24.46 11.49 -11.34
CA SER A 374 -24.55 10.04 -11.33
C SER A 374 -23.51 9.41 -10.40
N LEU A 375 -23.96 8.43 -9.62
CA LEU A 375 -23.11 7.52 -8.86
C LEU A 375 -23.52 6.08 -9.21
N SER A 376 -22.58 5.27 -9.69
CA SER A 376 -22.78 3.83 -9.85
C SER A 376 -21.92 3.09 -8.85
N LEU A 377 -22.54 2.15 -8.14
CA LEU A 377 -21.95 1.32 -7.08
C LEU A 377 -22.02 -0.15 -7.51
N PRO A 378 -21.07 -1.00 -7.06
CA PRO A 378 -21.12 -2.43 -7.34
C PRO A 378 -22.33 -3.08 -6.66
N SER A 379 -22.78 -4.20 -7.20
CA SER A 379 -23.99 -4.90 -6.74
C SER A 379 -23.88 -5.44 -5.30
N ASP A 380 -22.67 -5.73 -4.86
CA ASP A 380 -22.30 -6.27 -3.55
C ASP A 380 -21.75 -5.20 -2.57
N ALA A 381 -21.86 -3.91 -2.91
CA ALA A 381 -21.38 -2.81 -2.09
C ALA A 381 -21.92 -2.87 -0.65
N LYS A 382 -21.03 -2.93 0.35
CA LYS A 382 -21.41 -2.92 1.77
C LYS A 382 -21.69 -1.51 2.25
N ILE A 383 -22.97 -1.13 2.32
CA ILE A 383 -23.42 0.22 2.70
C ILE A 383 -24.52 0.12 3.75
N TYR A 384 -24.13 -0.07 5.00
CA TYR A 384 -25.04 -0.19 6.14
C TYR A 384 -24.37 0.30 7.43
N ASN A 385 -25.16 0.46 8.49
CA ASN A 385 -24.71 0.98 9.80
C ASN A 385 -24.05 2.35 9.69
N ASN A 386 -24.51 3.16 8.74
CA ASN A 386 -24.20 4.57 8.73
C ASN A 386 -25.36 5.34 9.37
N HIS A 387 -25.11 6.60 9.72
CA HIS A 387 -26.08 7.41 10.43
C HIS A 387 -26.10 8.85 9.93
N ALA A 388 -27.32 9.38 9.79
CA ALA A 388 -27.60 10.76 9.44
C ALA A 388 -28.60 11.36 10.43
N GLY A 389 -28.39 12.62 10.82
CA GLY A 389 -29.26 13.30 11.78
C GLY A 389 -30.66 13.66 11.25
N LEU A 390 -30.85 13.77 9.93
CA LEU A 390 -32.09 14.25 9.31
C LEU A 390 -32.69 13.28 8.30
N ALA A 391 -31.89 12.69 7.41
CA ALA A 391 -32.37 11.72 6.42
C ALA A 391 -31.22 10.96 5.74
N GLY A 392 -31.51 9.75 5.30
CA GLY A 392 -30.63 8.89 4.52
C GLY A 392 -29.37 8.52 5.30
N ASP A 393 -29.53 7.60 6.23
CA ASP A 393 -28.43 7.00 6.98
C ASP A 393 -27.35 6.48 6.05
N ASP A 394 -27.74 5.61 5.12
CA ASP A 394 -26.81 4.91 4.25
C ASP A 394 -26.70 5.59 2.88
N ILE A 395 -27.83 5.99 2.30
CA ILE A 395 -27.87 6.64 0.98
C ILE A 395 -28.73 7.89 1.03
N TYR A 396 -28.17 9.02 0.59
CA TYR A 396 -28.91 10.27 0.38
C TYR A 396 -28.57 10.96 -0.96
N CYS A 397 -29.52 10.97 -1.89
CA CYS A 397 -29.49 11.74 -3.12
C CYS A 397 -30.18 13.09 -2.92
N SER A 398 -29.45 14.18 -3.11
CA SER A 398 -29.87 15.53 -2.68
C SER A 398 -30.57 16.37 -3.75
N ARG A 399 -30.79 15.87 -4.97
CA ARG A 399 -31.38 16.65 -6.07
C ARG A 399 -32.28 15.81 -6.96
N ASP A 400 -33.30 16.44 -7.55
CA ASP A 400 -34.21 15.82 -8.52
C ASP A 400 -33.51 15.29 -9.78
N THR A 401 -32.32 15.79 -10.08
CA THR A 401 -31.52 15.40 -11.25
C THR A 401 -30.45 14.36 -10.94
N THR A 402 -30.27 14.00 -9.67
CA THR A 402 -29.24 13.05 -9.24
C THR A 402 -29.66 11.63 -9.57
N ASN A 403 -28.74 10.83 -10.08
CA ASN A 403 -28.94 9.41 -10.32
C ASN A 403 -28.03 8.60 -9.41
N ILE A 404 -28.53 7.48 -8.91
CA ILE A 404 -27.74 6.47 -8.21
C ILE A 404 -28.11 5.07 -8.71
N THR A 405 -27.11 4.22 -8.90
CA THR A 405 -27.26 2.79 -9.18
C THR A 405 -26.61 1.98 -8.05
N PHE A 406 -27.34 1.03 -7.47
CA PHE A 406 -26.91 0.22 -6.32
C PHE A 406 -27.63 -1.15 -6.30
N GLY A 407 -27.04 -2.13 -5.60
CA GLY A 407 -27.60 -3.48 -5.44
C GLY A 407 -28.49 -3.66 -4.20
N PRO A 408 -29.08 -4.85 -4.03
CA PRO A 408 -29.85 -5.19 -2.83
C PRO A 408 -28.97 -5.19 -1.59
N VAL A 409 -29.59 -5.28 -0.41
CA VAL A 409 -28.84 -5.55 0.82
C VAL A 409 -28.17 -6.92 0.74
N GLY A 410 -26.99 -7.06 1.34
CA GLY A 410 -26.25 -8.32 1.32
C GLY A 410 -26.79 -9.34 2.33
N ASN A 411 -26.50 -10.62 2.07
CA ASN A 411 -26.84 -11.70 2.99
C ASN A 411 -26.07 -11.55 4.31
N GLY A 412 -26.73 -11.85 5.43
CA GLY A 412 -26.12 -11.80 6.77
C GLY A 412 -25.79 -10.41 7.30
N TRP A 413 -26.14 -9.32 6.59
CA TRP A 413 -25.99 -7.96 7.11
C TRP A 413 -26.86 -7.78 8.35
N ALA A 414 -26.36 -7.03 9.33
CA ALA A 414 -27.05 -6.78 10.59
C ALA A 414 -26.81 -5.35 11.07
N LEU A 415 -27.81 -4.80 11.74
CA LEU A 415 -27.70 -3.54 12.46
C LEU A 415 -26.76 -3.72 13.68
N ASP A 416 -26.04 -2.66 14.05
CA ASP A 416 -24.94 -2.69 15.05
C ASP A 416 -25.35 -2.29 16.47
N GLY A 417 -26.66 -2.27 16.75
CA GLY A 417 -27.21 -1.89 18.06
C GLY A 417 -27.38 -0.37 18.22
N GLY A 418 -27.49 0.08 19.48
CA GLY A 418 -27.98 1.44 19.80
C GLY A 418 -27.25 2.57 19.06
N PRO A 419 -27.96 3.46 18.34
CA PRO A 419 -29.39 3.77 18.48
C PRO A 419 -30.36 2.80 17.78
N ASP A 420 -29.86 1.90 16.94
CA ASP A 420 -30.66 0.90 16.24
C ASP A 420 -30.84 -0.37 17.12
N CYS A 421 -31.27 -1.47 16.50
CA CYS A 421 -31.34 -2.80 17.09
C CYS A 421 -30.20 -3.69 16.57
N GLU A 422 -30.20 -4.98 16.93
CA GLU A 422 -29.19 -5.96 16.51
C GLU A 422 -29.77 -6.99 15.53
N HIS A 423 -30.87 -6.67 14.84
CA HIS A 423 -31.52 -7.59 13.91
C HIS A 423 -30.83 -7.64 12.54
N LEU A 424 -31.06 -8.73 11.81
CA LEU A 424 -30.64 -8.86 10.42
C LEU A 424 -31.34 -7.81 9.55
N ILE A 425 -30.59 -7.29 8.59
CA ILE A 425 -31.09 -6.39 7.54
C ILE A 425 -31.75 -7.25 6.46
N ASP A 426 -33.00 -6.95 6.13
CA ASP A 426 -33.78 -7.67 5.13
C ASP A 426 -34.05 -6.83 3.87
N GLY A 427 -33.81 -5.52 3.92
CA GLY A 427 -34.13 -4.64 2.81
C GLY A 427 -33.65 -3.20 2.97
N TRP A 428 -33.92 -2.44 1.91
CA TRP A 428 -33.74 -0.99 1.90
C TRP A 428 -35.07 -0.34 2.29
N TYR A 429 -35.05 0.62 3.21
CA TYR A 429 -36.25 1.29 3.71
C TYR A 429 -36.18 2.80 3.50
N ASP A 430 -37.34 3.43 3.30
CA ASP A 430 -37.45 4.88 3.28
C ASP A 430 -36.93 5.47 4.59
N ASP A 431 -36.05 6.46 4.43
CA ASP A 431 -35.39 7.11 5.55
C ASP A 431 -35.35 8.63 5.33
N SER A 432 -36.48 9.14 4.81
CA SER A 432 -36.66 10.53 4.41
C SER A 432 -36.82 11.46 5.62
N GLU A 433 -36.57 12.76 5.41
CA GLU A 433 -36.72 13.75 6.47
C GLU A 433 -38.19 13.81 6.93
N GLY A 434 -38.42 13.55 8.22
CA GLY A 434 -39.76 13.46 8.80
C GLY A 434 -40.48 12.12 8.60
N ALA A 435 -39.86 11.17 7.89
CA ALA A 435 -40.31 9.81 7.65
C ALA A 435 -39.09 8.87 7.72
N ARG A 436 -38.44 8.89 8.88
CA ARG A 436 -37.23 8.11 9.18
C ARG A 436 -37.62 6.68 9.51
N TRP A 437 -36.80 5.70 9.11
CA TRP A 437 -37.09 4.30 9.39
C TRP A 437 -37.28 4.07 10.90
N GLU A 438 -38.32 3.32 11.27
CA GLU A 438 -38.66 2.95 12.65
C GLU A 438 -39.49 1.66 12.63
N ALA A 439 -38.94 0.55 13.13
CA ALA A 439 -39.63 -0.74 13.18
C ALA A 439 -40.11 -1.13 14.60
N HIS A 440 -39.66 -0.41 15.63
CA HIS A 440 -39.85 -0.72 17.05
C HIS A 440 -40.57 0.40 17.80
N ALA A 441 -41.48 1.11 17.13
CA ALA A 441 -42.27 2.14 17.80
C ALA A 441 -43.14 1.54 18.90
N ALA A 442 -43.49 2.34 19.90
CA ALA A 442 -44.32 1.91 21.03
C ALA A 442 -45.74 1.42 20.62
N THR A 443 -46.17 1.75 19.40
CA THR A 443 -47.44 1.36 18.80
C THR A 443 -47.21 1.04 17.33
N GLU A 444 -47.95 0.07 16.78
CA GLU A 444 -47.87 -0.32 15.36
C GLU A 444 -48.02 0.87 14.40
N ASP A 445 -48.96 1.78 14.66
CA ASP A 445 -49.17 3.02 13.88
C ASP A 445 -47.98 3.99 13.91
N GLY A 446 -47.03 3.80 14.83
CA GLY A 446 -45.82 4.60 14.95
C GLY A 446 -44.65 4.10 14.11
N ASN A 447 -44.76 2.90 13.53
CA ASN A 447 -43.71 2.33 12.69
C ASN A 447 -43.66 3.05 11.33
N HIS A 448 -42.46 3.21 10.79
CA HIS A 448 -42.19 3.63 9.42
C HIS A 448 -41.24 2.62 8.78
N ILE A 449 -41.82 1.68 8.04
CA ILE A 449 -41.14 0.53 7.43
C ILE A 449 -41.48 0.42 5.93
N GLU A 450 -41.49 1.57 5.24
CA GLU A 450 -41.74 1.60 3.80
C GLU A 450 -40.54 1.05 3.02
N GLU A 451 -40.62 -0.21 2.61
CA GLU A 451 -39.57 -0.90 1.86
C GLU A 451 -39.42 -0.35 0.43
N PHE A 452 -38.17 -0.22 -0.02
CA PHE A 452 -37.81 0.06 -1.40
C PHE A 452 -37.61 -1.24 -2.19
N THR A 453 -38.53 -1.50 -3.13
CA THR A 453 -38.54 -2.73 -3.94
C THR A 453 -38.16 -2.48 -5.42
N GLY A 454 -37.44 -1.40 -5.72
CA GLY A 454 -37.22 -0.90 -7.08
C GLY A 454 -36.12 -1.60 -7.89
N PHE A 455 -35.80 -2.86 -7.59
CA PHE A 455 -34.72 -3.62 -8.24
C PHE A 455 -35.17 -4.24 -9.58
N GLY A 456 -34.31 -4.15 -10.60
CA GLY A 456 -34.52 -4.76 -11.91
C GLY A 456 -34.18 -6.26 -11.94
N GLU A 457 -34.41 -6.89 -13.10
CA GLU A 457 -34.06 -8.31 -13.33
C GLU A 457 -32.54 -8.57 -13.26
N ASP A 458 -31.72 -7.52 -13.45
CA ASP A 458 -30.26 -7.55 -13.34
C ASP A 458 -29.76 -7.42 -11.88
N GLY A 459 -30.67 -7.37 -10.91
CA GLY A 459 -30.32 -7.25 -9.49
C GLY A 459 -29.89 -5.83 -9.08
N LEU A 460 -30.02 -4.83 -9.95
CA LEU A 460 -29.66 -3.45 -9.63
C LEU A 460 -30.90 -2.55 -9.63
N ALA A 461 -30.89 -1.54 -8.78
CA ALA A 461 -31.83 -0.42 -8.82
C ALA A 461 -31.12 0.82 -9.38
N THR A 462 -31.77 1.53 -10.30
CA THR A 462 -31.34 2.88 -10.71
C THR A 462 -32.43 3.88 -10.39
N VAL A 463 -32.14 4.79 -9.45
CA VAL A 463 -33.08 5.79 -8.96
C VAL A 463 -32.65 7.17 -9.41
N THR A 464 -33.61 7.93 -9.95
CA THR A 464 -33.46 9.35 -10.27
C THR A 464 -34.24 10.20 -9.29
N GLY A 465 -33.59 11.23 -8.76
CA GLY A 465 -34.20 12.26 -7.93
C GLY A 465 -33.84 12.18 -6.46
N LEU A 466 -34.60 12.91 -5.65
CA LEU A 466 -34.46 12.87 -4.19
C LEU A 466 -34.75 11.45 -3.69
N LYS A 467 -33.81 10.91 -2.92
CA LYS A 467 -33.92 9.57 -2.33
C LYS A 467 -33.11 9.52 -1.04
N ALA A 468 -33.73 9.01 0.01
CA ALA A 468 -33.11 8.77 1.30
C ALA A 468 -33.43 7.33 1.70
N LEU A 469 -32.40 6.52 1.96
CA LEU A 469 -32.55 5.10 2.28
C LEU A 469 -31.66 4.71 3.45
N LYS A 470 -32.16 3.74 4.21
CA LYS A 470 -31.42 2.99 5.23
C LYS A 470 -31.51 1.50 4.90
N ALA A 471 -30.41 0.77 5.06
CA ALA A 471 -30.41 -0.69 5.07
C ALA A 471 -30.88 -1.13 6.46
N ALA A 472 -32.06 -1.77 6.54
CA ALA A 472 -32.71 -2.09 7.81
C ALA A 472 -33.64 -3.30 7.68
N HIS A 473 -34.64 -3.39 8.56
CA HIS A 473 -35.57 -4.52 8.60
C HIS A 473 -37.05 -4.10 8.74
N GLY A 474 -37.96 -5.02 8.44
CA GLY A 474 -39.41 -4.84 8.57
C GLY A 474 -39.96 -5.17 9.96
N ILE A 475 -41.26 -5.44 10.09
CA ILE A 475 -41.86 -5.76 11.41
C ILE A 475 -41.47 -7.15 11.93
N ASP A 476 -41.26 -8.12 11.02
CA ASP A 476 -40.88 -9.50 11.34
C ASP A 476 -39.35 -9.66 11.31
N ALA A 477 -38.69 -8.79 12.05
CA ALA A 477 -37.24 -8.77 12.14
C ALA A 477 -36.72 -10.11 12.64
N LYS A 478 -35.75 -10.67 11.94
CA LYS A 478 -34.99 -11.82 12.44
C LYS A 478 -33.90 -11.26 13.34
N ASP A 479 -33.80 -11.76 14.58
CA ASP A 479 -32.61 -11.47 15.37
C ASP A 479 -31.38 -11.89 14.55
N LYS A 480 -30.28 -11.19 14.75
CA LYS A 480 -28.98 -11.72 14.37
C LYS A 480 -28.84 -13.07 15.07
N THR A 481 -29.13 -14.11 14.30
CA THR A 481 -28.78 -15.46 14.67
C THR A 481 -27.41 -15.62 14.09
N SER A 482 -26.39 -15.56 14.95
CA SER A 482 -25.07 -16.00 14.54
C SER A 482 -25.20 -17.48 14.18
N TYR A 483 -25.08 -17.82 12.90
CA TYR A 483 -24.79 -19.18 12.47
C TYR A 483 -23.27 -19.32 12.34
N PRO A 484 -22.74 -20.56 12.32
CA PRO A 484 -21.33 -20.75 11.99
C PRO A 484 -21.01 -20.19 10.60
N GLY A 485 -20.20 -19.14 10.54
CA GLY A 485 -19.61 -18.60 9.32
C GLY A 485 -18.24 -19.19 9.04
N MET A 486 -17.66 -18.86 7.89
CA MET A 486 -16.28 -19.21 7.57
C MET A 486 -15.59 -18.04 6.91
N ASP A 487 -14.46 -17.63 7.48
CA ASP A 487 -13.44 -16.79 6.85
C ASP A 487 -12.16 -17.60 6.66
N LYS A 488 -11.41 -17.29 5.60
CA LYS A 488 -10.14 -17.92 5.28
C LYS A 488 -9.12 -16.89 4.82
N VAL A 489 -7.95 -16.93 5.42
CA VAL A 489 -6.83 -16.02 5.11
C VAL A 489 -5.50 -16.77 5.08
N ILE A 490 -4.56 -16.18 4.34
CA ILE A 490 -3.14 -16.50 4.41
C ILE A 490 -2.49 -15.54 5.41
N VAL A 491 -1.66 -16.07 6.30
CA VAL A 491 -0.89 -15.25 7.25
C VAL A 491 0.53 -15.07 6.71
N SER A 492 0.78 -13.91 6.11
CA SER A 492 2.04 -13.56 5.46
C SER A 492 2.71 -12.41 6.21
N ASN A 493 3.93 -12.63 6.71
CA ASN A 493 4.69 -11.65 7.52
C ASN A 493 3.92 -11.05 8.71
N GLY A 494 2.96 -11.80 9.27
CA GLY A 494 2.11 -11.36 10.38
C GLY A 494 0.88 -10.54 9.98
N GLU A 495 0.62 -10.38 8.68
CA GLU A 495 -0.61 -9.79 8.14
C GLU A 495 -1.52 -10.87 7.54
N GLU A 496 -2.84 -10.66 7.62
CA GLU A 496 -3.85 -11.54 7.01
C GLU A 496 -4.18 -11.02 5.60
N VAL A 497 -4.02 -11.88 4.59
CA VAL A 497 -4.25 -11.57 3.17
C VAL A 497 -5.07 -12.66 2.50
N ILE A 498 -5.78 -12.33 1.42
CA ILE A 498 -6.56 -13.30 0.63
C ILE A 498 -5.80 -13.83 -0.60
N ASN A 499 -4.76 -13.12 -1.02
CA ASN A 499 -3.84 -13.50 -2.09
C ASN A 499 -2.41 -13.31 -1.58
N ASP A 500 -1.54 -14.28 -1.84
CA ASP A 500 -0.10 -14.19 -1.53
C ASP A 500 0.72 -14.81 -2.67
N SER A 501 1.99 -14.44 -2.79
CA SER A 501 2.92 -15.07 -3.73
C SER A 501 4.01 -15.82 -3.00
N VAL A 502 4.23 -17.09 -3.34
CA VAL A 502 5.17 -17.96 -2.62
C VAL A 502 6.03 -18.74 -3.61
N ALA A 503 7.32 -18.88 -3.28
CA ALA A 503 8.25 -19.68 -4.07
C ALA A 503 7.96 -21.19 -3.88
N ALA A 504 8.23 -21.98 -4.91
CA ALA A 504 8.05 -23.43 -4.83
C ALA A 504 8.98 -24.03 -3.75
N GLY A 505 8.41 -24.82 -2.84
CA GLY A 505 9.11 -25.42 -1.69
C GLY A 505 8.91 -24.67 -0.37
N ASP A 506 8.43 -23.42 -0.41
CA ASP A 506 8.23 -22.60 0.77
C ASP A 506 6.90 -22.87 1.48
N THR A 507 6.84 -22.45 2.74
CA THR A 507 5.71 -22.70 3.65
C THR A 507 4.68 -21.57 3.56
N VAL A 508 3.42 -21.95 3.45
CA VAL A 508 2.25 -21.08 3.51
C VAL A 508 1.54 -21.31 4.85
N ASN A 509 1.16 -20.23 5.53
CA ASN A 509 0.40 -20.30 6.78
C ASN A 509 -1.05 -19.95 6.48
N PHE A 510 -1.98 -20.85 6.85
CA PHE A 510 -3.41 -20.63 6.68
C PHE A 510 -4.08 -20.45 8.04
N LYS A 511 -5.08 -19.57 8.08
CA LYS A 511 -5.98 -19.38 9.21
C LYS A 511 -7.41 -19.46 8.69
N LEU A 512 -8.20 -20.33 9.31
CA LEU A 512 -9.65 -20.38 9.17
C LEU A 512 -10.28 -19.79 10.43
N GLU A 513 -11.37 -19.08 10.27
CA GLU A 513 -12.12 -18.52 11.38
C GLU A 513 -13.61 -18.80 11.21
N SER A 514 -14.18 -19.52 12.16
CA SER A 514 -15.62 -19.69 12.34
C SER A 514 -16.02 -19.08 13.68
N ASN A 515 -17.22 -19.36 14.19
CA ASN A 515 -17.74 -18.77 15.42
C ASN A 515 -18.63 -19.73 16.20
N VAL A 516 -18.74 -19.49 17.50
CA VAL A 516 -19.81 -20.09 18.32
C VAL A 516 -21.15 -19.43 17.93
N PRO A 517 -22.18 -20.20 17.55
CA PRO A 517 -23.42 -19.64 17.04
C PRO A 517 -24.49 -19.46 18.14
N ASP A 518 -25.42 -18.54 17.91
CA ASP A 518 -26.50 -18.21 18.86
C ASP A 518 -27.56 -19.31 18.92
N ASP A 519 -27.82 -19.98 17.80
CA ASP A 519 -28.77 -21.09 17.68
C ASP A 519 -28.34 -22.35 18.47
N LEU A 520 -27.10 -22.38 18.99
CA LEU A 520 -26.69 -23.34 20.01
C LEU A 520 -27.63 -23.33 21.22
N MET A 521 -28.22 -22.17 21.56
CA MET A 521 -29.19 -22.04 22.64
C MET A 521 -30.46 -22.88 22.43
N ASN A 522 -30.83 -23.16 21.18
CA ASN A 522 -31.96 -24.03 20.86
C ASN A 522 -31.70 -25.48 21.25
N TYR A 523 -30.44 -25.87 21.40
CA TYR A 523 -30.02 -27.19 21.85
C TYR A 523 -29.67 -27.19 23.33
N ILE A 524 -29.19 -26.07 23.89
CA ILE A 524 -28.99 -25.92 25.33
C ILE A 524 -30.33 -25.95 26.06
N ASN A 525 -31.35 -25.21 25.61
CA ASN A 525 -32.68 -25.18 26.23
C ASN A 525 -33.78 -25.37 25.17
N PRO A 526 -34.00 -26.61 24.68
CA PRO A 526 -34.93 -26.87 23.59
C PRO A 526 -36.41 -26.76 24.03
N THR A 527 -37.25 -26.21 23.15
CA THR A 527 -38.72 -26.20 23.32
C THR A 527 -39.40 -27.48 22.84
N THR A 528 -38.76 -28.24 21.94
CA THR A 528 -39.27 -29.47 21.33
C THR A 528 -38.18 -30.55 21.18
N TYR A 529 -38.57 -31.81 20.99
CA TYR A 529 -37.64 -32.91 20.70
C TYR A 529 -38.04 -33.65 19.41
N PRO A 530 -37.11 -33.86 18.45
CA PRO A 530 -35.73 -33.37 18.45
C PRO A 530 -35.65 -31.84 18.29
N PRO A 531 -34.60 -31.17 18.82
CA PRO A 531 -34.40 -29.74 18.65
C PRO A 531 -34.27 -29.34 17.17
N THR A 532 -34.67 -28.11 16.86
CA THR A 532 -34.59 -27.52 15.52
C THR A 532 -33.70 -26.29 15.53
N VAL A 533 -32.96 -26.05 14.44
CA VAL A 533 -32.22 -24.80 14.21
C VAL A 533 -33.12 -23.64 13.76
N GLU A 534 -34.36 -23.91 13.35
CA GLU A 534 -35.29 -22.87 12.90
C GLU A 534 -35.95 -22.14 14.09
N GLY A 535 -35.62 -20.85 14.25
CA GLY A 535 -36.26 -19.91 15.18
C GLY A 535 -35.58 -19.78 16.56
N ASN A 536 -35.79 -18.64 17.23
CA ASN A 536 -35.14 -18.30 18.52
C ASN A 536 -36.03 -18.61 19.75
N THR A 537 -36.95 -19.56 19.64
CA THR A 537 -37.81 -19.91 20.78
C THR A 537 -37.06 -20.86 21.70
N VAL A 538 -36.31 -20.27 22.63
CA VAL A 538 -35.63 -20.96 23.73
C VAL A 538 -36.65 -21.37 24.80
N GLY A 539 -36.58 -22.62 25.27
CA GLY A 539 -37.45 -23.17 26.31
C GLY A 539 -37.03 -22.77 27.72
N GLU A 540 -37.80 -23.18 28.72
CA GLU A 540 -37.39 -23.01 30.12
C GLU A 540 -36.29 -24.03 30.50
N GLU A 541 -35.38 -23.62 31.39
CA GLU A 541 -34.31 -24.48 31.88
C GLU A 541 -34.88 -25.79 32.48
N GLY A 542 -34.42 -26.93 31.96
CA GLY A 542 -34.87 -28.26 32.44
C GLY A 542 -36.15 -28.80 31.78
N GLN A 543 -36.65 -28.17 30.71
CA GLN A 543 -37.80 -28.66 29.94
C GLN A 543 -37.52 -29.99 29.21
N VAL A 544 -36.27 -30.25 28.82
CA VAL A 544 -35.77 -31.52 28.27
C VAL A 544 -34.50 -31.93 29.03
N ASP A 545 -34.39 -33.20 29.41
CA ASP A 545 -33.22 -33.74 30.10
C ASP A 545 -31.96 -33.62 29.23
N LEU A 546 -30.81 -33.28 29.83
CA LEU A 546 -29.52 -33.05 29.12
C LEU A 546 -29.16 -34.19 28.16
N GLN A 547 -29.37 -35.44 28.59
CA GLN A 547 -29.08 -36.64 27.79
C GLN A 547 -29.93 -36.75 26.51
N ASP A 548 -31.06 -36.04 26.45
CA ASP A 548 -32.04 -36.09 25.36
C ASP A 548 -31.96 -34.84 24.45
N ARG A 549 -30.99 -33.92 24.67
CA ARG A 549 -30.85 -32.68 23.90
C ARG A 549 -30.15 -32.84 22.54
N GLY A 550 -29.61 -34.03 22.23
CA GLY A 550 -28.93 -34.29 20.96
C GLY A 550 -27.53 -33.67 20.89
N LYS A 551 -27.06 -33.38 19.67
CA LYS A 551 -25.75 -32.78 19.40
C LYS A 551 -25.90 -31.56 18.50
N TYR A 552 -25.06 -30.56 18.71
CA TYR A 552 -24.85 -29.48 17.76
C TYR A 552 -23.46 -29.66 17.15
N GLU A 553 -23.40 -30.39 16.05
CA GLU A 553 -22.14 -30.75 15.40
C GLU A 553 -21.87 -29.77 14.25
N ILE A 554 -20.73 -29.09 14.31
CA ILE A 554 -20.18 -28.35 13.16
C ILE A 554 -19.03 -29.15 12.53
N THR A 555 -18.93 -29.08 11.22
CA THR A 555 -17.84 -29.68 10.45
C THR A 555 -17.16 -28.60 9.63
N ILE A 556 -15.92 -28.27 9.98
CA ILE A 556 -15.08 -27.37 9.19
C ILE A 556 -14.43 -28.22 8.09
N HIS A 557 -14.71 -27.84 6.85
CA HIS A 557 -14.16 -28.44 5.65
C HIS A 557 -13.03 -27.57 5.10
N ASP A 558 -12.00 -28.22 4.58
CA ASP A 558 -10.91 -27.55 3.90
C ASP A 558 -10.48 -28.35 2.66
N GLN A 559 -10.40 -27.68 1.53
CA GLN A 559 -10.06 -28.26 0.23
C GLN A 559 -8.89 -27.49 -0.37
N MET A 560 -7.68 -27.99 -0.14
CA MET A 560 -6.45 -27.48 -0.74
C MET A 560 -6.24 -28.05 -2.14
N ASN A 561 -5.70 -27.23 -3.04
CA ASN A 561 -5.10 -27.71 -4.28
C ASN A 561 -4.00 -28.76 -4.01
N GLU A 562 -3.89 -29.78 -4.88
CA GLU A 562 -2.91 -30.86 -4.77
C GLU A 562 -1.44 -30.41 -4.79
N ALA A 563 -1.16 -29.19 -5.24
CA ALA A 563 0.16 -28.58 -5.19
C ALA A 563 0.63 -28.28 -3.75
N PHE A 564 -0.27 -28.21 -2.77
CA PHE A 564 0.10 -28.07 -1.37
C PHE A 564 0.41 -29.43 -0.74
N VAL A 565 1.58 -29.54 -0.13
CA VAL A 565 2.13 -30.77 0.48
C VAL A 565 2.65 -30.50 1.89
N ASP A 566 3.08 -31.53 2.62
CA ASP A 566 3.69 -31.42 3.95
C ASP A 566 2.86 -30.60 4.97
N MET A 567 1.54 -30.79 4.95
CA MET A 567 0.63 -30.10 5.86
C MET A 567 0.89 -30.46 7.33
N THR A 568 0.86 -29.45 8.21
CA THR A 568 0.88 -29.66 9.66
C THR A 568 -0.51 -30.02 10.21
N THR A 569 -0.55 -30.73 11.33
CA THR A 569 -1.83 -30.98 12.03
C THR A 569 -2.44 -29.65 12.49
N PRO A 570 -3.71 -29.36 12.16
CA PRO A 570 -4.35 -28.11 12.55
C PRO A 570 -4.40 -27.91 14.06
N VAL A 571 -4.19 -26.67 14.49
CA VAL A 571 -4.41 -26.21 15.86
C VAL A 571 -5.74 -25.48 15.91
N VAL A 572 -6.67 -25.97 16.74
CA VAL A 572 -8.01 -25.41 16.91
C VAL A 572 -8.11 -24.65 18.24
N MET A 573 -8.62 -23.43 18.21
CA MET A 573 -8.74 -22.59 19.41
C MET A 573 -10.09 -21.87 19.47
N LEU A 574 -10.58 -21.62 20.68
CA LEU A 574 -11.54 -20.56 20.96
C LEU A 574 -10.76 -19.28 21.27
N ASP A 575 -10.87 -18.28 20.41
CA ASP A 575 -10.16 -17.01 20.51
C ASP A 575 -11.01 -15.99 21.28
N ARG A 576 -10.65 -15.70 22.54
CA ARG A 576 -11.43 -14.83 23.42
C ARG A 576 -10.76 -13.47 23.54
N ALA A 577 -11.36 -12.45 22.91
CA ALA A 577 -10.80 -11.11 22.91
C ALA A 577 -10.56 -10.53 24.33
N GLY A 578 -9.33 -10.08 24.61
CA GLY A 578 -9.05 -9.12 25.68
C GLY A 578 -8.32 -9.61 26.93
N ASP A 579 -7.95 -10.89 27.07
CA ASP A 579 -7.02 -11.39 28.10
C ASP A 579 -6.51 -12.78 27.68
N LYS A 580 -5.38 -13.23 28.25
CA LYS A 580 -4.66 -14.49 27.95
C LYS A 580 -5.44 -15.79 28.26
N ASN A 581 -6.66 -15.93 27.76
CA ASN A 581 -7.63 -16.97 28.11
C ASN A 581 -8.10 -17.79 26.90
N ASP A 582 -7.40 -17.70 25.76
CA ASP A 582 -7.65 -18.56 24.60
C ASP A 582 -7.63 -20.02 25.02
N VAL A 583 -8.59 -20.78 24.52
CA VAL A 583 -8.69 -22.20 24.83
C VAL A 583 -8.27 -22.99 23.61
N THR A 584 -7.08 -23.59 23.66
CA THR A 584 -6.68 -24.58 22.66
C THR A 584 -7.47 -25.87 22.89
N LEU A 585 -8.23 -26.29 21.88
CA LEU A 585 -9.00 -27.52 21.92
C LEU A 585 -8.07 -28.72 21.69
N THR A 586 -8.36 -29.83 22.37
CA THR A 586 -7.57 -31.07 22.26
C THR A 586 -8.23 -32.05 21.29
N GLN A 587 -7.47 -32.54 20.31
CA GLN A 587 -7.94 -33.57 19.37
C GLN A 587 -8.40 -34.83 20.12
N ASP A 588 -9.43 -35.50 19.60
CA ASP A 588 -10.09 -36.70 20.14
C ASP A 588 -10.75 -36.52 21.51
N THR A 589 -10.66 -35.32 22.10
CA THR A 589 -11.34 -34.92 23.33
C THR A 589 -12.40 -33.85 23.05
N ASN A 590 -12.04 -32.82 22.30
CA ASN A 590 -12.89 -31.66 22.01
C ASN A 590 -13.32 -31.59 20.54
N TYR A 591 -12.54 -32.18 19.63
CA TYR A 591 -12.85 -32.26 18.21
C TYR A 591 -12.27 -33.54 17.60
N THR A 592 -12.79 -33.95 16.45
CA THR A 592 -12.23 -35.06 15.65
C THR A 592 -11.58 -34.51 14.38
N TYR A 593 -10.36 -34.96 14.07
CA TYR A 593 -9.63 -34.60 12.86
C TYR A 593 -9.65 -35.75 11.86
N ILE A 594 -10.16 -35.52 10.65
CA ILE A 594 -10.38 -36.54 9.62
C ILE A 594 -9.62 -36.13 8.36
N THR A 595 -8.71 -36.99 7.87
CA THR A 595 -7.94 -36.74 6.63
C THR A 595 -8.26 -37.74 5.52
N THR A 596 -9.15 -38.70 5.78
CA THR A 596 -9.67 -39.62 4.76
C THR A 596 -11.11 -39.25 4.50
N THR A 597 -11.30 -38.42 3.48
CA THR A 597 -12.57 -37.84 3.07
C THR A 597 -13.02 -38.47 1.75
N ASP A 598 -14.31 -38.45 1.46
CA ASP A 598 -14.90 -38.94 0.21
C ASP A 598 -15.51 -37.83 -0.66
N ASP A 599 -15.42 -36.58 -0.21
CA ASP A 599 -15.96 -35.36 -0.83
C ASP A 599 -14.90 -34.48 -1.51
N GLY A 600 -13.63 -34.89 -1.46
CA GLY A 600 -12.52 -34.15 -2.06
C GLY A 600 -11.84 -33.14 -1.13
N CYS A 601 -12.32 -32.98 0.11
CA CYS A 601 -11.65 -32.16 1.11
C CYS A 601 -10.28 -32.74 1.49
N THR A 602 -9.31 -31.90 1.79
CA THR A 602 -8.03 -32.34 2.37
C THR A 602 -8.22 -32.81 3.81
N PHE A 603 -9.09 -32.14 4.57
CA PHE A 603 -9.44 -32.59 5.91
C PHE A 603 -10.80 -32.05 6.37
N HIS A 604 -11.37 -32.71 7.39
CA HIS A 604 -12.48 -32.21 8.20
C HIS A 604 -12.06 -32.05 9.67
N ILE A 605 -12.60 -31.02 10.33
CA ILE A 605 -12.58 -30.87 11.78
C ILE A 605 -14.02 -30.87 12.28
N VAL A 606 -14.39 -31.91 13.04
CA VAL A 606 -15.74 -32.10 13.55
C VAL A 606 -15.78 -31.72 15.03
N ILE A 607 -16.65 -30.78 15.41
CA ILE A 607 -16.76 -30.23 16.76
C ILE A 607 -18.22 -30.32 17.24
N ASP A 608 -18.44 -30.92 18.41
CA ASP A 608 -19.75 -30.94 19.07
C ASP A 608 -19.83 -29.80 20.09
N LEU A 609 -20.50 -28.71 19.72
CA LEU A 609 -20.56 -27.48 20.52
C LEU A 609 -21.34 -27.67 21.82
N ILE A 610 -22.31 -28.58 21.85
CA ILE A 610 -23.03 -28.94 23.08
C ILE A 610 -22.10 -29.63 24.06
N ALA A 611 -21.29 -30.57 23.58
CA ALA A 611 -20.29 -31.23 24.43
C ALA A 611 -19.26 -30.24 25.00
N LEU A 612 -18.88 -29.20 24.24
CA LEU A 612 -18.00 -28.14 24.75
C LEU A 612 -18.70 -27.28 25.81
N TYR A 613 -19.98 -26.96 25.64
CA TYR A 613 -20.76 -26.22 26.62
C TYR A 613 -20.94 -27.01 27.93
N GLU A 614 -21.33 -28.29 27.86
CA GLU A 614 -21.51 -29.15 29.04
C GLU A 614 -20.22 -29.33 29.86
N ASN A 615 -19.07 -29.31 29.18
CA ASN A 615 -17.76 -29.37 29.83
C ASN A 615 -17.27 -28.00 30.35
N GLY A 616 -18.08 -26.95 30.21
CA GLY A 616 -17.74 -25.58 30.62
C GLY A 616 -16.63 -24.93 29.79
N ILE A 617 -16.37 -25.46 28.59
CA ILE A 617 -15.39 -24.90 27.65
C ILE A 617 -16.02 -23.72 26.91
N ILE A 618 -17.25 -23.88 26.40
CA ILE A 618 -18.11 -22.79 25.90
C ILE A 618 -18.96 -22.29 27.07
N THR A 619 -19.19 -20.98 27.12
CA THR A 619 -20.01 -20.28 28.13
C THR A 619 -21.08 -19.44 27.45
N ASP A 620 -22.09 -18.99 28.19
CA ASP A 620 -23.11 -18.07 27.67
C ASP A 620 -22.49 -16.80 27.06
N ALA A 621 -21.37 -16.32 27.64
CA ALA A 621 -20.63 -15.20 27.11
C ALA A 621 -19.99 -15.51 25.74
N ASP A 622 -19.58 -16.75 25.50
CA ASP A 622 -19.00 -17.11 24.21
C ASP A 622 -20.04 -17.11 23.10
N ILE A 623 -21.27 -17.56 23.42
CA ILE A 623 -22.44 -17.52 22.56
C ILE A 623 -22.81 -16.06 22.25
N THR A 624 -23.06 -15.25 23.29
CA THR A 624 -23.46 -13.84 23.13
C THR A 624 -22.45 -13.00 22.33
N ASN A 625 -21.15 -13.33 22.41
CA ASN A 625 -20.11 -12.59 21.70
C ASN A 625 -19.73 -13.21 20.34
N ALA A 626 -20.43 -14.27 19.90
CA ALA A 626 -20.07 -15.05 18.71
C ALA A 626 -18.57 -15.38 18.67
N THR A 627 -18.05 -15.93 19.77
CA THR A 627 -16.61 -16.09 19.99
C THR A 627 -15.95 -16.88 18.85
N PRO A 628 -14.87 -16.38 18.23
CA PRO A 628 -14.24 -17.06 17.11
C PRO A 628 -13.70 -18.44 17.46
N ILE A 629 -13.94 -19.40 16.56
CA ILE A 629 -13.30 -20.71 16.53
C ILE A 629 -12.25 -20.65 15.41
N THR A 630 -10.98 -20.54 15.80
CA THR A 630 -9.87 -20.42 14.85
C THR A 630 -9.21 -21.77 14.60
N VAL A 631 -8.86 -22.03 13.34
CA VAL A 631 -8.07 -23.19 12.92
C VAL A 631 -6.84 -22.67 12.21
N THR A 632 -5.65 -23.00 12.72
CA THR A 632 -4.38 -22.61 12.08
C THR A 632 -3.61 -23.85 11.67
N TYR A 633 -3.05 -23.81 10.46
CA TYR A 633 -2.21 -24.87 9.94
C TYR A 633 -1.26 -24.30 8.89
N THR A 634 -0.26 -25.08 8.51
CA THR A 634 0.69 -24.73 7.46
C THR A 634 0.74 -25.84 6.43
N ALA A 635 1.07 -25.47 5.19
CA ALA A 635 1.42 -26.42 4.12
C ALA A 635 2.56 -25.83 3.30
N LYS A 636 3.26 -26.66 2.53
CA LYS A 636 4.30 -26.22 1.60
C LYS A 636 3.77 -26.23 0.18
N LEU A 637 4.12 -25.23 -0.60
CA LEU A 637 3.96 -25.35 -2.05
C LEU A 637 4.97 -26.39 -2.55
N ASN A 638 4.53 -27.37 -3.34
CA ASN A 638 5.44 -28.39 -3.85
C ASN A 638 6.60 -27.74 -4.62
N LYS A 639 7.82 -28.22 -4.39
CA LYS A 639 9.04 -27.71 -5.03
C LYS A 639 9.03 -27.81 -6.57
N ASP A 640 8.20 -28.69 -7.11
CA ASP A 640 8.08 -28.94 -8.56
C ASP A 640 6.89 -28.17 -9.18
N THR A 641 6.23 -27.29 -8.41
CA THR A 641 5.11 -26.48 -8.85
C THR A 641 5.52 -25.50 -9.94
N THR A 642 4.70 -25.39 -10.98
CA THR A 642 4.91 -24.47 -12.11
C THR A 642 4.28 -23.10 -11.83
N ALA A 643 4.62 -22.09 -12.64
CA ALA A 643 3.91 -20.81 -12.57
C ALA A 643 2.38 -21.00 -12.70
N GLY A 644 1.62 -20.37 -11.81
CA GLY A 644 0.17 -20.55 -11.73
C GLY A 644 -0.41 -20.03 -10.42
N SER A 645 -1.73 -20.12 -10.30
CA SER A 645 -2.51 -19.73 -9.12
C SER A 645 -3.09 -20.99 -8.48
N TYR A 646 -2.85 -21.14 -7.18
CA TYR A 646 -3.15 -22.35 -6.43
C TYR A 646 -4.11 -22.03 -5.29
N GLU A 647 -5.31 -22.58 -5.41
CA GLU A 647 -6.42 -22.21 -4.55
C GLU A 647 -6.54 -23.08 -3.32
N ASN A 648 -7.07 -22.49 -2.26
CA ASN A 648 -7.44 -23.20 -1.06
C ASN A 648 -8.78 -22.68 -0.54
N THR A 649 -9.78 -23.57 -0.48
CA THR A 649 -11.17 -23.22 -0.12
C THR A 649 -11.52 -23.82 1.24
N ALA A 650 -12.33 -23.15 2.05
CA ALA A 650 -12.89 -23.73 3.28
C ALA A 650 -14.35 -23.35 3.45
N TRP A 651 -15.10 -24.12 4.24
CA TRP A 651 -16.46 -23.79 4.67
C TRP A 651 -16.78 -24.53 5.96
N VAL A 652 -17.85 -24.16 6.65
CA VAL A 652 -18.37 -24.92 7.79
C VAL A 652 -19.78 -25.42 7.48
N ALA A 653 -20.00 -26.72 7.67
CA ALA A 653 -21.32 -27.32 7.67
C ALA A 653 -21.84 -27.40 9.12
N TYR A 654 -23.13 -27.13 9.32
CA TYR A 654 -23.78 -27.15 10.62
C TYR A 654 -25.21 -27.72 10.46
N PRO A 655 -25.96 -28.00 11.55
CA PRO A 655 -27.26 -28.65 11.41
C PRO A 655 -28.20 -27.83 10.53
N GLY A 656 -28.56 -28.36 9.35
CA GLY A 656 -29.54 -27.77 8.45
C GLY A 656 -28.98 -26.93 7.29
N ASP A 657 -27.71 -26.52 7.32
CA ASP A 657 -27.12 -25.67 6.27
C ASP A 657 -25.57 -25.70 6.25
N GLU A 658 -24.96 -24.97 5.32
CA GLU A 658 -23.51 -24.73 5.25
C GLU A 658 -23.18 -23.25 4.96
N SER A 659 -22.00 -22.79 5.40
CA SER A 659 -21.54 -21.42 5.16
C SER A 659 -21.19 -21.15 3.70
N GLU A 660 -20.97 -19.87 3.38
CA GLU A 660 -20.21 -19.49 2.19
C GLU A 660 -18.82 -20.14 2.18
N LYS A 661 -18.22 -20.26 0.99
CA LYS A 661 -16.98 -21.01 0.76
C LYS A 661 -15.84 -20.06 0.38
N PRO A 662 -15.27 -19.30 1.32
CA PRO A 662 -14.14 -18.42 1.02
C PRO A 662 -12.96 -19.20 0.44
N GLN A 663 -12.30 -18.58 -0.52
CA GLN A 663 -11.14 -19.11 -1.22
C GLN A 663 -10.00 -18.11 -1.13
N VAL A 664 -8.79 -18.61 -0.91
CA VAL A 664 -7.55 -17.83 -0.99
C VAL A 664 -6.67 -18.36 -2.10
N THR A 665 -5.96 -17.46 -2.77
CA THR A 665 -5.05 -17.79 -3.88
C THR A 665 -3.60 -17.66 -3.44
N VAL A 666 -2.80 -18.70 -3.70
CA VAL A 666 -1.33 -18.60 -3.66
C VAL A 666 -0.80 -18.61 -5.08
N ASP A 667 -0.21 -17.50 -5.49
CA ASP A 667 0.47 -17.41 -6.77
C ASP A 667 1.92 -17.89 -6.67
N THR A 668 2.39 -18.54 -7.72
CA THR A 668 3.82 -18.68 -7.97
C THR A 668 4.09 -18.33 -9.43
N TYR A 669 5.26 -17.76 -9.69
CA TYR A 669 5.58 -17.14 -10.97
C TYR A 669 6.71 -17.87 -11.68
N GLY A 670 6.86 -17.52 -12.95
CA GLY A 670 7.96 -17.99 -13.77
C GLY A 670 8.60 -16.88 -14.58
N ILE A 671 9.88 -17.07 -14.90
CA ILE A 671 10.61 -16.24 -15.86
C ILE A 671 10.86 -17.08 -17.10
N LYS A 672 10.43 -16.58 -18.26
CA LYS A 672 10.67 -17.21 -19.56
C LYS A 672 11.59 -16.33 -20.39
N ILE A 673 12.83 -16.75 -20.59
CA ILE A 673 13.81 -16.04 -21.41
C ILE A 673 13.68 -16.52 -22.86
N PHE A 674 13.53 -15.60 -23.81
CA PHE A 674 13.67 -15.85 -25.24
C PHE A 674 15.02 -15.32 -25.72
N LYS A 675 15.97 -16.23 -25.99
CA LYS A 675 17.27 -15.92 -26.55
C LYS A 675 17.17 -15.83 -28.07
N TYR A 676 17.56 -14.71 -28.66
CA TYR A 676 17.42 -14.52 -30.11
C TYR A 676 18.58 -13.74 -30.76
N ASP A 677 18.62 -13.78 -32.09
CA ASP A 677 19.48 -12.95 -32.94
C ASP A 677 18.74 -11.65 -33.33
N PRO A 678 19.24 -10.46 -33.00
CA PRO A 678 18.57 -9.21 -33.35
C PRO A 678 18.43 -8.97 -34.85
N ALA A 679 19.26 -9.61 -35.69
CA ALA A 679 19.11 -9.59 -37.15
C ALA A 679 17.96 -10.50 -37.64
N HIS A 680 17.57 -11.49 -36.83
CA HIS A 680 16.47 -12.43 -37.10
C HIS A 680 15.62 -12.63 -35.84
N PRO A 681 14.80 -11.64 -35.44
CA PRO A 681 14.19 -11.57 -34.10
C PRO A 681 13.17 -12.67 -33.76
N THR A 682 12.88 -13.57 -34.69
CA THR A 682 11.99 -14.72 -34.51
C THR A 682 12.75 -16.05 -34.46
N ILE A 683 14.09 -16.03 -34.63
CA ILE A 683 14.93 -17.23 -34.57
C ILE A 683 15.54 -17.31 -33.18
N GLY A 684 15.12 -18.33 -32.43
CA GLY A 684 15.68 -18.66 -31.13
C GLY A 684 17.12 -19.16 -31.22
N LEU A 685 17.94 -18.85 -30.23
CA LEU A 685 19.32 -19.33 -30.13
C LEU A 685 19.45 -20.34 -29.00
N LYS A 686 19.94 -21.52 -29.34
CA LYS A 686 20.20 -22.64 -28.44
C LYS A 686 21.51 -22.46 -27.66
N ASP A 687 21.59 -23.09 -26.50
CA ASP A 687 22.81 -23.29 -25.71
C ASP A 687 23.40 -21.99 -25.10
N ALA A 688 22.59 -20.94 -24.96
CA ALA A 688 22.92 -19.81 -24.10
C ALA A 688 22.71 -20.21 -22.64
N VAL A 689 23.69 -19.95 -21.78
CA VAL A 689 23.61 -20.24 -20.34
C VAL A 689 23.38 -18.93 -19.58
N PHE A 690 22.39 -18.94 -18.70
CA PHE A 690 22.00 -17.82 -17.85
C PHE A 690 22.09 -18.19 -16.38
N GLU A 691 22.53 -17.24 -15.57
CA GLU A 691 22.31 -17.25 -14.13
C GLU A 691 21.15 -16.30 -13.80
N ILE A 692 20.16 -16.80 -13.06
CA ILE A 692 19.09 -16.02 -12.44
C ILE A 692 19.32 -16.01 -10.93
N TYR A 693 19.23 -14.85 -10.28
CA TYR A 693 19.46 -14.72 -8.84
C TYR A 693 18.83 -13.44 -8.28
N GLN A 694 18.68 -13.38 -6.96
CA GLN A 694 18.29 -12.20 -6.21
C GLN A 694 19.52 -11.54 -5.55
N LYS A 695 19.36 -10.29 -5.14
CA LYS A 695 20.36 -9.54 -4.36
C LYS A 695 19.76 -9.10 -3.04
N ASP A 696 20.57 -9.05 -2.00
CA ASP A 696 20.17 -8.48 -0.71
C ASP A 696 20.14 -6.94 -0.76
N GLU A 697 19.73 -6.32 0.34
CA GLU A 697 19.64 -4.86 0.47
C GLU A 697 20.99 -4.14 0.25
N SER A 698 22.12 -4.83 0.43
CA SER A 698 23.46 -4.28 0.18
C SER A 698 23.89 -4.39 -1.29
N GLY A 699 23.08 -5.03 -2.13
CA GLY A 699 23.36 -5.32 -3.53
C GLY A 699 24.25 -6.56 -3.74
N ALA A 700 24.49 -7.36 -2.70
CA ALA A 700 25.24 -8.61 -2.81
C ALA A 700 24.33 -9.75 -3.29
N VAL A 701 24.86 -10.65 -4.11
CA VAL A 701 24.10 -11.80 -4.63
C VAL A 701 23.76 -12.77 -3.50
N ILE A 702 22.49 -13.08 -3.35
CA ILE A 702 22.01 -14.12 -2.44
C ILE A 702 22.37 -15.46 -3.08
N THR A 703 23.42 -16.11 -2.57
CA THR A 703 24.01 -17.28 -3.24
C THR A 703 23.02 -18.45 -3.37
N ASP A 704 22.14 -18.62 -2.37
CA ASP A 704 21.14 -19.70 -2.35
C ASP A 704 19.99 -19.48 -3.34
N SER A 705 19.81 -18.26 -3.86
CA SER A 705 18.80 -17.93 -4.89
C SER A 705 19.29 -18.20 -6.32
N LYS A 706 20.56 -18.55 -6.51
CA LYS A 706 21.16 -18.68 -7.84
C LYS A 706 20.69 -19.96 -8.54
N VAL A 707 20.12 -19.79 -9.73
CA VAL A 707 19.71 -20.87 -10.61
C VAL A 707 20.34 -20.70 -11.99
N GLU A 708 20.90 -21.78 -12.53
CA GLU A 708 21.43 -21.81 -13.89
C GLU A 708 20.39 -22.39 -14.86
N LEU A 709 20.22 -21.74 -16.00
CA LEU A 709 19.35 -22.20 -17.08
C LEU A 709 20.06 -22.18 -18.42
N THR A 710 19.72 -23.12 -19.30
CA THR A 710 20.23 -23.18 -20.67
C THR A 710 19.08 -23.05 -21.66
N SER A 711 19.24 -22.23 -22.71
CA SER A 711 18.22 -22.09 -23.76
C SER A 711 18.13 -23.34 -24.65
N GLY A 712 16.89 -23.78 -24.91
CA GLY A 712 16.59 -24.92 -25.77
C GLY A 712 16.71 -24.62 -27.27
N ASP A 713 16.38 -25.62 -28.09
CA ASP A 713 16.42 -25.52 -29.56
C ASP A 713 15.50 -24.42 -30.13
N ASP A 714 14.45 -24.07 -29.39
CA ASP A 714 13.49 -23.00 -29.70
C ASP A 714 13.94 -21.61 -29.19
N GLY A 715 15.11 -21.55 -28.53
CA GLY A 715 15.66 -20.35 -27.92
C GLY A 715 15.08 -20.00 -26.55
N TYR A 716 14.19 -20.83 -25.98
CA TYR A 716 13.59 -20.53 -24.68
C TYR A 716 14.32 -21.19 -23.51
N ALA A 717 14.36 -20.49 -22.37
CA ALA A 717 14.73 -21.03 -21.07
C ALA A 717 13.71 -20.58 -20.03
N THR A 718 13.16 -21.49 -19.23
CA THR A 718 12.09 -21.19 -18.27
C THR A 718 12.48 -21.57 -16.85
N LEU A 719 12.35 -20.63 -15.92
CA LEU A 719 12.34 -20.85 -14.48
C LEU A 719 10.89 -20.78 -13.99
N ASN A 720 10.48 -21.70 -13.11
CA ASN A 720 9.19 -21.66 -12.43
C ASN A 720 9.42 -21.66 -10.91
N GLY A 721 8.34 -21.43 -10.16
CA GLY A 721 8.34 -21.56 -8.71
C GLY A 721 8.94 -20.35 -8.01
N LEU A 722 8.77 -19.15 -8.58
CA LEU A 722 9.30 -17.91 -8.04
C LEU A 722 8.21 -17.16 -7.28
N ASP A 723 8.56 -16.55 -6.15
CA ASP A 723 7.73 -15.53 -5.53
C ASP A 723 7.77 -14.21 -6.31
N SER A 724 6.89 -13.27 -5.94
CA SER A 724 7.04 -11.90 -6.41
C SER A 724 8.33 -11.28 -5.85
N GLY A 725 8.97 -10.40 -6.62
CA GLY A 725 10.25 -9.85 -6.22
C GLY A 725 11.11 -9.37 -7.36
N THR A 726 12.34 -8.96 -7.04
CA THR A 726 13.30 -8.47 -8.03
C THR A 726 14.40 -9.51 -8.28
N TYR A 727 14.54 -9.88 -9.55
CA TYR A 727 15.44 -10.89 -10.05
C TYR A 727 16.42 -10.30 -11.04
N TYR A 728 17.61 -10.87 -11.11
CA TYR A 728 18.67 -10.47 -12.01
C TYR A 728 19.01 -11.64 -12.93
N ILE A 729 19.10 -11.36 -14.23
CA ILE A 729 19.45 -12.34 -15.26
C ILE A 729 20.78 -11.92 -15.87
N LYS A 730 21.75 -12.84 -15.85
CA LYS A 730 23.06 -12.65 -16.46
C LYS A 730 23.38 -13.80 -17.39
N GLU A 731 23.75 -13.50 -18.63
CA GLU A 731 24.31 -14.51 -19.53
C GLU A 731 25.74 -14.84 -19.09
N THR A 732 26.02 -16.12 -18.84
CA THR A 732 27.36 -16.61 -18.46
C THR A 732 28.06 -17.30 -19.62
N GLN A 733 27.30 -17.78 -20.61
CA GLN A 733 27.82 -18.37 -21.83
C GLN A 733 26.91 -18.05 -23.01
N ALA A 734 27.50 -17.50 -24.08
CA ALA A 734 26.79 -17.29 -25.34
C ALA A 734 26.64 -18.58 -26.16
N PRO A 735 25.63 -18.65 -27.05
CA PRO A 735 25.58 -19.61 -28.14
C PRO A 735 26.83 -19.58 -29.02
N GLU A 736 27.19 -20.70 -29.63
CA GLU A 736 28.34 -20.78 -30.53
C GLU A 736 28.24 -19.75 -31.68
N GLY A 737 29.31 -19.00 -31.92
CA GLY A 737 29.36 -17.96 -32.97
C GLY A 737 28.77 -16.61 -32.57
N TYR A 738 28.32 -16.44 -31.32
CA TYR A 738 27.78 -15.20 -30.79
C TYR A 738 28.68 -14.59 -29.69
N VAL A 739 28.57 -13.27 -29.50
CA VAL A 739 29.25 -12.54 -28.41
C VAL A 739 28.41 -12.67 -27.14
N CYS A 740 29.06 -13.04 -26.02
CA CYS A 740 28.44 -13.06 -24.69
C CYS A 740 28.13 -11.65 -24.23
N SER A 741 26.92 -11.44 -23.74
CA SER A 741 26.52 -10.15 -23.19
C SER A 741 27.13 -9.93 -21.81
N ASP A 742 27.73 -8.76 -21.59
CA ASP A 742 28.15 -8.30 -20.26
C ASP A 742 26.97 -7.65 -19.48
N GLN A 743 25.78 -7.57 -20.09
CA GLN A 743 24.61 -6.94 -19.51
C GLN A 743 23.95 -7.84 -18.47
N GLU A 744 23.70 -7.29 -17.29
CA GLU A 744 22.80 -7.84 -16.28
C GLU A 744 21.41 -7.20 -16.46
N LEU A 745 20.37 -8.00 -16.62
CA LEU A 745 18.99 -7.53 -16.73
C LEU A 745 18.29 -7.64 -15.38
N THR A 746 17.66 -6.56 -14.95
CA THR A 746 16.78 -6.54 -13.77
C THR A 746 15.34 -6.77 -14.18
N ILE A 747 14.68 -7.74 -13.55
CA ILE A 747 13.28 -8.09 -13.75
C ILE A 747 12.55 -7.95 -12.42
N THR A 748 11.40 -7.30 -12.43
CA THR A 748 10.51 -7.26 -11.27
C THR A 748 9.25 -8.05 -11.59
N ILE A 749 9.01 -9.10 -10.80
CA ILE A 749 7.77 -9.85 -10.80
C ILE A 749 6.84 -9.16 -9.79
N PRO A 750 5.72 -8.55 -10.22
CA PRO A 750 4.77 -7.93 -9.30
C PRO A 750 3.99 -9.00 -8.52
N GLU A 751 3.41 -8.63 -7.37
CA GLU A 751 2.52 -9.47 -6.55
C GLU A 751 1.25 -9.94 -7.30
N GLN A 752 0.97 -9.40 -8.49
CA GLN A 752 -0.08 -9.86 -9.42
C GLN A 752 0.44 -9.77 -10.88
N ALA A 753 0.96 -10.88 -11.43
CA ALA A 753 1.63 -10.89 -12.75
C ALA A 753 0.79 -11.48 -13.90
N GLY A 754 -0.12 -10.68 -14.50
CA GLY A 754 -0.82 -11.04 -15.75
C GLY A 754 -1.65 -12.33 -15.68
N THR A 755 -2.16 -12.84 -16.81
CA THR A 755 -3.07 -14.00 -16.85
C THR A 755 -2.37 -15.37 -16.76
N ASP A 756 -1.04 -15.40 -16.97
CA ASP A 756 -0.29 -16.64 -17.17
C ASP A 756 0.82 -16.83 -16.11
N ASN A 757 0.96 -15.90 -15.15
CA ASN A 757 2.00 -15.89 -14.10
C ASN A 757 3.46 -16.02 -14.61
N ILE A 758 3.69 -15.73 -15.90
CA ILE A 758 5.00 -15.82 -16.55
C ILE A 758 5.45 -14.46 -17.06
N VAL A 759 6.62 -14.01 -16.59
CA VAL A 759 7.30 -12.84 -17.14
C VAL A 759 8.23 -13.27 -18.27
N THR A 760 7.94 -12.80 -19.49
CA THR A 760 8.78 -13.10 -20.66
C THR A 760 9.86 -12.04 -20.87
N VAL A 761 11.12 -12.47 -21.02
CA VAL A 761 12.30 -11.62 -21.19
C VAL A 761 12.96 -11.93 -22.53
N ASN A 762 13.11 -10.93 -23.39
CA ASN A 762 13.81 -11.09 -24.67
C ASN A 762 15.30 -10.74 -24.49
N PHE A 763 16.20 -11.67 -24.83
CA PHE A 763 17.65 -11.53 -24.63
C PHE A 763 18.42 -11.71 -25.95
N ALA A 764 18.95 -10.64 -26.51
CA ALA A 764 19.60 -10.62 -27.83
C ALA A 764 21.11 -10.84 -27.75
N ASN A 765 21.71 -11.63 -28.67
CA ASN A 765 23.16 -11.67 -28.88
C ASN A 765 23.50 -11.29 -30.31
N THR A 766 24.61 -10.59 -30.46
CA THR A 766 25.14 -10.25 -31.79
C THR A 766 26.12 -11.33 -32.22
N GLN A 767 26.04 -11.77 -33.49
CA GLN A 767 27.02 -12.70 -34.06
C GLN A 767 28.42 -12.10 -33.97
N ILE A 768 29.42 -12.94 -33.69
CA ILE A 768 30.82 -12.54 -33.73
C ILE A 768 31.11 -12.04 -35.15
N PRO A 769 31.50 -10.76 -35.33
CA PRO A 769 31.73 -10.25 -36.67
C PRO A 769 32.91 -11.00 -37.26
N HIS A 770 32.67 -11.70 -38.37
CA HIS A 770 33.73 -12.27 -39.21
C HIS A 770 34.56 -11.13 -39.84
N THR A 771 35.45 -10.51 -39.06
CA THR A 771 36.36 -9.45 -39.52
C THR A 771 37.60 -10.02 -40.22
N GLY A 772 37.45 -11.16 -40.91
CA GLY A 772 38.50 -11.83 -41.68
C GLY A 772 38.42 -11.69 -43.21
N GLY A 773 37.46 -10.96 -43.77
CA GLY A 773 37.16 -11.03 -45.22
C GLY A 773 37.58 -9.84 -46.09
N MET A 774 37.18 -8.61 -45.74
CA MET A 774 37.30 -7.48 -46.67
C MET A 774 38.46 -6.52 -46.37
N GLY A 775 38.82 -6.30 -45.10
CA GLY A 775 39.90 -5.37 -44.74
C GLY A 775 41.30 -5.89 -45.12
N THR A 776 41.60 -7.14 -44.77
CA THR A 776 42.88 -7.83 -45.08
C THR A 776 43.12 -7.90 -46.59
N THR A 777 42.09 -8.24 -47.38
CA THR A 777 42.19 -8.31 -48.84
C THR A 777 42.54 -6.96 -49.46
N LEU A 778 41.99 -5.85 -48.93
CA LEU A 778 42.29 -4.49 -49.41
C LEU A 778 43.76 -4.10 -49.12
N TYR A 779 44.27 -4.44 -47.94
CA TYR A 779 45.67 -4.17 -47.56
C TYR A 779 46.66 -5.08 -48.30
N THR A 780 46.33 -6.34 -48.54
CA THR A 780 47.20 -7.26 -49.30
C THR A 780 47.24 -6.90 -50.79
N VAL A 781 46.12 -6.56 -51.41
CA VAL A 781 46.06 -6.13 -52.82
C VAL A 781 46.71 -4.76 -52.99
N GLY A 782 46.42 -3.82 -52.09
CA GLY A 782 47.04 -2.49 -52.10
C GLY A 782 48.56 -2.54 -51.86
N GLY A 783 49.02 -3.32 -50.88
CA GLY A 783 50.44 -3.53 -50.60
C GLY A 783 51.18 -4.22 -51.74
N GLY A 784 50.56 -5.25 -52.36
CA GLY A 784 51.13 -5.95 -53.52
C GLY A 784 51.34 -5.05 -54.74
N LEU A 785 50.40 -4.14 -55.02
CA LEU A 785 50.49 -3.18 -56.12
C LEU A 785 51.61 -2.15 -55.92
N ILE A 786 51.84 -1.70 -54.68
CA ILE A 786 52.92 -0.75 -54.34
C ILE A 786 54.29 -1.42 -54.53
N VAL A 787 54.45 -2.66 -54.07
CA VAL A 787 55.71 -3.41 -54.24
C VAL A 787 55.98 -3.71 -55.72
N ALA A 788 54.96 -4.05 -56.51
CA ALA A 788 55.10 -4.26 -57.95
C ALA A 788 55.51 -2.97 -58.68
N ALA A 789 54.90 -1.82 -58.34
CA ALA A 789 55.26 -0.53 -58.90
C ALA A 789 56.72 -0.12 -58.54
N ALA A 790 57.14 -0.37 -57.30
CA ALA A 790 58.51 -0.13 -56.86
C ALA A 790 59.52 -1.02 -57.59
N ALA A 791 59.20 -2.29 -57.82
CA ALA A 791 60.04 -3.23 -58.58
C ALA A 791 60.18 -2.79 -60.06
N VAL A 792 59.10 -2.35 -60.69
CA VAL A 792 59.12 -1.84 -62.07
C VAL A 792 59.96 -0.56 -62.18
N LEU A 793 59.80 0.39 -61.26
CA LEU A 793 60.61 1.62 -61.20
C LEU A 793 62.09 1.31 -60.94
N PHE A 794 62.39 0.32 -60.11
CA PHE A 794 63.76 -0.14 -59.87
C PHE A 794 64.40 -0.75 -61.12
N VAL A 795 63.67 -1.56 -61.89
CA VAL A 795 64.16 -2.15 -63.15
C VAL A 795 64.34 -1.08 -64.25
N VAL A 796 63.40 -0.14 -64.37
CA VAL A 796 63.47 0.96 -65.35
C VAL A 796 64.62 1.92 -65.03
N SER A 797 64.86 2.24 -63.75
CA SER A 797 65.99 3.07 -63.33
C SER A 797 67.34 2.38 -63.54
N ARG A 798 67.42 1.04 -63.43
CA ARG A 798 68.61 0.26 -63.76
C ARG A 798 68.92 0.24 -65.26
N LYS A 799 67.90 0.10 -66.12
CA LYS A 799 68.08 0.15 -67.59
C LYS A 799 68.56 1.52 -68.09
N LYS A 800 68.09 2.63 -67.49
CA LYS A 800 68.58 3.98 -67.83
C LYS A 800 70.03 4.26 -67.40
N ARG A 801 70.58 3.51 -66.43
CA ARG A 801 71.99 3.64 -66.02
C ARG A 801 72.97 2.83 -66.87
N GLN A 802 72.50 1.91 -67.70
CA GLN A 802 73.34 1.12 -68.62
C GLN A 802 73.40 1.69 -70.05
N SER A 803 72.69 2.80 -70.34
CA SER A 803 72.69 3.46 -71.66
C SER A 803 73.35 4.85 -71.65
N LYS A 804 74.39 5.06 -70.83
CA LYS A 804 75.27 6.22 -70.87
C LYS A 804 76.72 5.79 -70.86
#